data_AF-A0A135VN95-F1
#
_entry.id   AF-A0A135VN95-F1
#
_cell.length_a   1.000
_cell.length_b   1.000
_cell.length_c   1.000
_cell.angle_alpha   90.00
_cell.angle_beta   90.00
_cell.angle_gamma   90.00
#
_symmetry.space_group_name_H-M   'P 1'
#
loop_
_entity.id
_entity.type
_entity.pdbx_description
1 polymer ?
#
loop_
_entity_poly.entity_id
_entity_poly.type
_entity_poly.pdbx_seq_one_letter_code
_entity_poly.pdbx_strand_id
1 'polypeptide(L)'
;MAAAPRISPSPSNAVPFAHEFVNRMRRREDVRFKPSVRQTQAIPQLLSARYFKNGSLTLDDFVDAAVRTTYPSDQALARIIAEDIILGKEKQKVKAAEVEAKVPTATTSQDSRVQAVIDQILREQELASRIDKDKVEAGYEYLQKLRSRKDKRLYKAARDYLSEGDIVLRGLTSNTELKQEASSELLEDLGNLSSKDIRNAKTLGFLDKVCESSNAAESVAGQALRGDAGIKRKFAQLAAGEPATAARALRHMEDIRAGSKDKREAMDRILHDRLRNLRDVADYTGHLDRYPDNGAQHVENAPKEYPLADSAEFAEKIKQHTKKDLMDDLLEQYNKQYDQGASSHLDFRQLAETARNTQSWKSLLGKKTHDTIEDADSRSSPSDYLRHMIRSLSTLDSMLPSGTPRQEWERAKQKLADAAITRSLSKAVLRKTVRELSNQGIVPSEEGIRDAAEKLGMTEEEILELLNPSYRIAKALIEQGVGDFERLHNLISAAGLTEAQLRELADLATSKGNQAALGAIAHEDFGAALGMAPPGRYQRPVTREEAAPSEKHRSEMVLGGLLGGPATNIVRIWYAYRDSIPDDIRQKLKEIAKRLLIDLGKRYARATMGSSMLGGIQQSTTVRPFRIGDDIDLIDLEETIDSLLSQGRGDFQILDAEDFLICETYQGHRAFVWALDKSGSMDSPDKLGMLSISVMAGLYGVQKDDFGVILFDSVSHVVKRIDERSVSVEKVASDLLDVRASGGTGGRASLKWALENFERTRAKEKICIFSTDAFLSDQAECEKLAEKMKHQEIKFIILVPKDSYDMRAARKLAEKSHGVVLDIGAVEELPERLLGLTDY
;
A
#
# COMPACT_ATOMS: atom_id res chain seq x y z
N MET A 1 -36.60 -3.45 -42.18
CA MET A 1 -35.73 -2.29 -42.49
C MET A 1 -35.13 -1.82 -41.17
N ALA A 2 -33.80 -1.87 -41.03
CA ALA A 2 -33.13 -1.40 -39.82
C ALA A 2 -33.33 0.12 -39.69
N ALA A 3 -33.98 0.57 -38.62
CA ALA A 3 -34.18 1.99 -38.36
C ALA A 3 -32.81 2.64 -38.12
N ALA A 4 -32.44 3.61 -38.96
CA ALA A 4 -31.21 4.37 -38.76
C ALA A 4 -31.28 5.11 -37.41
N PRO A 5 -30.21 5.10 -36.59
CA PRO A 5 -30.19 5.77 -35.30
C PRO A 5 -30.40 7.27 -35.50
N ARG A 6 -31.29 7.85 -34.69
CA ARG A 6 -31.72 9.26 -34.84
C ARG A 6 -30.71 10.25 -34.28
N ILE A 7 -29.76 9.74 -33.50
CA ILE A 7 -28.68 10.48 -32.86
C ILE A 7 -27.36 10.02 -33.47
N SER A 8 -26.56 10.94 -34.01
CA SER A 8 -25.18 10.64 -34.38
C SER A 8 -24.31 10.60 -33.11
N PRO A 9 -23.36 9.67 -32.98
CA PRO A 9 -22.52 9.56 -31.79
C PRO A 9 -21.43 10.66 -31.82
N SER A 10 -21.87 11.89 -31.60
CA SER A 10 -21.06 13.10 -31.57
C SER A 10 -21.25 13.83 -30.24
N PRO A 11 -20.22 14.53 -29.71
CA PRO A 11 -20.33 15.24 -28.44
C PRO A 11 -21.46 16.27 -28.39
N SER A 12 -21.81 16.87 -29.53
CA SER A 12 -22.92 17.83 -29.63
C SER A 12 -24.29 17.25 -29.28
N ASN A 13 -24.45 15.92 -29.39
CA ASN A 13 -25.71 15.24 -29.07
C ASN A 13 -25.78 14.73 -27.62
N ALA A 14 -24.72 14.88 -26.83
CA ALA A 14 -24.69 14.43 -25.44
C ALA A 14 -25.70 15.17 -24.54
N VAL A 15 -25.81 16.50 -24.70
CA VAL A 15 -26.71 17.34 -23.89
C VAL A 15 -28.20 17.12 -24.25
N PRO A 16 -28.60 17.12 -25.53
CA PRO A 16 -29.99 16.81 -25.91
C PRO A 16 -30.43 15.40 -25.47
N PHE A 17 -29.54 14.41 -25.59
CA PHE A 17 -29.79 13.04 -25.15
C PHE A 17 -30.02 12.97 -23.63
N ALA A 18 -29.12 13.57 -22.84
CA ALA A 18 -29.22 13.55 -21.38
C ALA A 18 -30.50 14.20 -20.87
N HIS A 19 -30.90 15.33 -21.47
CA HIS A 19 -32.13 16.03 -21.13
C HIS A 19 -33.39 15.21 -21.46
N GLU A 20 -33.44 14.58 -22.64
CA GLU A 20 -34.57 13.73 -23.02
C GLU A 20 -34.65 12.45 -22.17
N PHE A 21 -33.50 11.87 -21.81
CA PHE A 21 -33.39 10.71 -20.95
C PHE A 21 -33.92 10.98 -19.54
N VAL A 22 -33.42 12.03 -18.87
CA VAL A 22 -33.87 12.39 -17.52
C VAL A 22 -35.36 12.72 -17.49
N ASN A 23 -35.87 13.41 -18.52
CA ASN A 23 -37.30 13.69 -18.65
C ASN A 23 -38.17 12.44 -18.83
N ARG A 24 -37.71 11.44 -19.61
CA ARG A 24 -38.45 10.18 -19.79
C ARG A 24 -38.45 9.33 -18.52
N MET A 25 -37.33 9.30 -17.80
CA MET A 25 -37.24 8.60 -16.51
C MET A 25 -38.13 9.27 -15.44
N ARG A 26 -38.12 10.60 -15.30
CA ARG A 26 -38.93 11.28 -14.26
C ARG A 26 -40.44 11.17 -14.48
N ARG A 27 -40.89 10.94 -15.72
CA ARG A 27 -42.31 10.82 -16.09
C ARG A 27 -42.87 9.40 -15.95
N ARG A 28 -42.01 8.40 -15.74
CA ARG A 28 -42.41 7.01 -15.59
C ARG A 28 -42.75 6.69 -14.14
N GLU A 29 -43.92 6.09 -13.91
CA GLU A 29 -44.40 5.73 -12.56
C GLU A 29 -43.68 4.49 -11.99
N ASP A 30 -43.06 3.70 -12.85
CA ASP A 30 -42.28 2.48 -12.57
C ASP A 30 -40.84 2.76 -12.09
N VAL A 31 -40.38 4.02 -12.10
CA VAL A 31 -39.07 4.43 -11.57
C VAL A 31 -39.14 4.60 -10.06
N ARG A 32 -38.32 3.82 -9.32
CA ARG A 32 -38.30 3.87 -7.84
C ARG A 32 -37.58 5.10 -7.32
N PHE A 33 -36.50 5.52 -7.98
CA PHE A 33 -35.71 6.70 -7.60
C PHE A 33 -35.69 7.69 -8.78
N LYS A 34 -36.52 8.74 -8.69
CA LYS A 34 -36.58 9.75 -9.75
C LYS A 34 -35.21 10.41 -9.91
N PRO A 35 -34.64 10.42 -11.13
CA PRO A 35 -33.29 10.94 -11.33
C PRO A 35 -33.23 12.44 -11.07
N SER A 36 -32.15 12.89 -10.43
CA SER A 36 -31.93 14.30 -10.11
C SER A 36 -31.55 15.10 -11.36
N VAL A 37 -31.73 16.42 -11.30
CA VAL A 37 -31.35 17.32 -12.41
C VAL A 37 -29.84 17.23 -12.68
N ARG A 38 -29.02 16.96 -11.65
CA ARG A 38 -27.57 16.73 -11.74
C ARG A 38 -27.19 15.57 -12.67
N GLN A 39 -28.06 14.57 -12.83
CA GLN A 39 -27.81 13.47 -13.77
C GLN A 39 -27.77 13.96 -15.23
N THR A 40 -28.45 15.05 -15.55
CA THR A 40 -28.43 15.72 -16.86
C THR A 40 -27.05 16.29 -17.19
N GLN A 41 -26.24 16.59 -16.17
CA GLN A 41 -24.85 17.08 -16.31
C GLN A 41 -23.83 15.94 -16.27
N ALA A 42 -24.06 14.92 -15.44
CA ALA A 42 -23.16 13.77 -15.29
C ALA A 42 -23.03 12.94 -16.57
N ILE A 43 -24.12 12.76 -17.34
CA ILE A 43 -24.12 12.00 -18.60
C ILE A 43 -23.21 12.68 -19.65
N PRO A 44 -23.36 14.00 -19.96
CA PRO A 44 -22.45 14.69 -20.86
C PRO A 44 -20.99 14.70 -20.40
N GLN A 45 -20.73 14.90 -19.10
CA GLN A 45 -19.35 14.88 -18.57
C GLN A 45 -18.66 13.53 -18.79
N LEU A 46 -19.36 12.42 -18.55
CA LEU A 46 -18.84 11.07 -18.78
C LEU A 46 -18.57 10.83 -20.28
N LEU A 47 -19.46 11.31 -21.15
CA LEU A 47 -19.30 11.20 -22.60
C LEU A 47 -18.14 12.07 -23.12
N SER A 48 -17.98 13.29 -22.62
CA SER A 48 -16.85 14.15 -22.94
C SER A 48 -15.51 13.52 -22.53
N ALA A 49 -15.44 12.93 -21.33
CA ALA A 49 -14.24 12.24 -20.87
C ALA A 49 -13.88 11.03 -21.76
N ARG A 50 -14.89 10.26 -22.19
CA ARG A 50 -14.69 9.13 -23.13
C ARG A 50 -14.24 9.61 -24.51
N TYR A 51 -14.80 10.71 -25.00
CA TYR A 51 -14.41 11.30 -26.29
C TYR A 51 -12.95 11.79 -26.27
N PHE A 52 -12.51 12.50 -25.22
CA PHE A 52 -11.12 12.94 -25.09
C PHE A 52 -10.13 11.76 -24.98
N LYS A 53 -10.56 10.63 -24.42
CA LYS A 53 -9.73 9.43 -24.28
C LYS A 53 -9.64 8.61 -25.58
N ASN A 54 -10.76 8.42 -26.28
CA ASN A 54 -10.87 7.47 -27.39
C ASN A 54 -10.93 8.15 -28.78
N GLY A 55 -11.01 9.48 -28.83
CA GLY A 55 -11.10 10.27 -30.07
C GLY A 55 -12.42 10.15 -30.84
N SER A 56 -13.33 9.28 -30.40
CA SER A 56 -14.66 9.06 -30.99
C SER A 56 -15.64 8.55 -29.94
N LEU A 57 -16.95 8.66 -30.21
CA LEU A 57 -18.02 8.08 -29.40
C LEU A 57 -18.75 7.01 -30.21
N THR A 58 -19.27 6.00 -29.51
CA THR A 58 -20.19 5.00 -30.05
C THR A 58 -21.59 5.20 -29.47
N LEU A 59 -22.61 4.56 -30.04
CA LEU A 59 -23.97 4.62 -29.49
C LEU A 59 -24.08 3.88 -28.14
N ASP A 60 -23.28 2.82 -27.95
CA ASP A 60 -23.20 2.10 -26.69
C ASP A 60 -22.64 2.97 -25.57
N ASP A 61 -21.76 3.93 -25.87
CA ASP A 61 -21.26 4.88 -24.88
C ASP A 61 -22.38 5.74 -24.28
N PHE A 62 -23.39 6.11 -25.08
CA PHE A 62 -24.54 6.89 -24.62
C PHE A 62 -25.46 6.06 -23.72
N VAL A 63 -25.70 4.79 -24.06
CA VAL A 63 -26.47 3.85 -23.22
C VAL A 63 -25.74 3.60 -21.91
N ASP A 64 -24.44 3.30 -21.98
CA ASP A 64 -23.62 3.04 -20.79
C ASP A 64 -23.54 4.25 -19.86
N ALA A 65 -23.41 5.46 -20.40
CA ALA A 65 -23.38 6.68 -19.61
C ALA A 65 -24.71 6.91 -18.87
N ALA A 66 -25.84 6.67 -19.54
CA ALA A 66 -27.16 6.78 -18.93
C ALA A 66 -27.40 5.71 -17.85
N VAL A 67 -27.00 4.46 -18.09
CA VAL A 67 -27.16 3.35 -17.13
C VAL A 67 -26.27 3.54 -15.91
N ARG A 68 -24.99 3.85 -16.08
CA ARG A 68 -24.03 4.00 -14.96
C ARG A 68 -24.32 5.19 -14.07
N THR A 69 -24.96 6.23 -14.59
CA THR A 69 -25.38 7.40 -13.81
C THR A 69 -26.75 7.21 -13.14
N THR A 70 -27.44 6.09 -13.40
CA THR A 70 -28.74 5.75 -12.80
C THR A 70 -28.56 4.78 -11.62
N TYR A 71 -29.43 4.92 -10.61
CA TYR A 71 -29.43 4.07 -9.41
C TYR A 71 -29.56 2.57 -9.75
N PRO A 72 -28.83 1.65 -9.08
CA PRO A 72 -28.75 0.23 -9.47
C PRO A 72 -30.09 -0.49 -9.68
N SER A 73 -31.11 -0.18 -8.88
CA SER A 73 -32.44 -0.80 -9.00
C SER A 73 -33.16 -0.46 -10.31
N ASP A 74 -32.83 0.69 -10.92
CA ASP A 74 -33.55 1.25 -12.06
C ASP A 74 -32.68 1.20 -13.34
N GLN A 75 -31.52 0.55 -13.30
CA GLN A 75 -30.58 0.45 -14.42
C GLN A 75 -31.12 -0.34 -15.62
N ALA A 76 -31.92 -1.38 -15.37
CA ALA A 76 -32.58 -2.13 -16.44
C ALA A 76 -33.58 -1.25 -17.21
N LEU A 77 -34.28 -0.37 -16.48
CA LEU A 77 -35.23 0.58 -17.04
C LEU A 77 -34.53 1.72 -17.78
N ALA A 78 -33.45 2.25 -17.20
CA ALA A 78 -32.59 3.25 -17.83
C ALA A 78 -32.03 2.78 -19.18
N ARG A 79 -31.60 1.51 -19.27
CA ARG A 79 -31.11 0.92 -20.52
C ARG A 79 -32.18 0.97 -21.62
N ILE A 80 -33.40 0.54 -21.31
CA ILE A 80 -34.53 0.54 -22.25
C ILE A 80 -34.83 1.96 -22.73
N ILE A 81 -34.86 2.94 -21.83
CA ILE A 81 -35.17 4.34 -22.19
C ILE A 81 -34.06 4.96 -23.03
N ALA A 82 -32.79 4.70 -22.69
CA ALA A 82 -31.64 5.18 -23.44
C ALA A 82 -31.63 4.61 -24.87
N GLU A 83 -31.88 3.30 -25.01
CA GLU A 83 -31.99 2.62 -26.30
C GLU A 83 -33.18 3.16 -27.12
N ASP A 84 -34.33 3.39 -26.49
CA ASP A 84 -35.51 3.96 -27.15
C ASP A 84 -35.28 5.38 -27.67
N ILE A 85 -34.47 6.19 -26.98
CA ILE A 85 -34.10 7.54 -27.41
C ILE A 85 -33.14 7.47 -28.61
N ILE A 86 -32.13 6.60 -28.56
CA ILE A 86 -31.16 6.41 -29.65
C ILE A 86 -31.82 5.90 -30.92
N LEU A 87 -32.77 4.96 -30.77
CA LEU A 87 -33.58 4.41 -31.86
C LEU A 87 -34.69 5.36 -32.31
N GLY A 88 -34.85 6.52 -31.67
CA GLY A 88 -35.68 7.60 -32.17
C GLY A 88 -37.19 7.41 -32.03
N LYS A 89 -37.65 6.52 -31.14
CA LYS A 89 -39.08 6.36 -30.85
C LYS A 89 -39.60 7.62 -30.15
N GLU A 90 -40.30 8.48 -30.88
CA GLU A 90 -40.77 9.79 -30.37
C GLU A 90 -42.20 9.75 -29.80
N LYS A 91 -42.35 10.59 -28.76
CA LYS A 91 -43.52 10.83 -27.90
C LYS A 91 -44.75 11.34 -28.66
N GLN A 92 -45.94 10.90 -28.23
CA GLN A 92 -47.18 11.68 -28.39
C GLN A 92 -47.00 13.04 -27.69
N LYS A 93 -47.02 14.13 -28.46
CA LYS A 93 -46.97 15.52 -27.97
C LYS A 93 -48.35 15.92 -27.45
N VAL A 94 -48.40 16.56 -26.28
CA VAL A 94 -49.46 17.53 -25.97
C VAL A 94 -48.78 18.87 -25.70
N LYS A 95 -49.14 19.87 -26.52
CA LYS A 95 -48.74 21.28 -26.42
C LYS A 95 -49.60 21.99 -25.37
N ALA A 96 -49.00 22.98 -24.71
CA ALA A 96 -49.63 23.87 -23.75
C ALA A 96 -50.68 24.80 -24.40
N ALA A 97 -51.73 25.10 -23.63
CA ALA A 97 -52.52 26.33 -23.73
C ALA A 97 -52.94 26.73 -22.32
N GLU A 98 -52.76 28.02 -22.01
CA GLU A 98 -53.37 28.73 -20.90
C GLU A 98 -54.90 28.55 -20.89
N VAL A 99 -55.50 28.57 -19.71
CA VAL A 99 -56.62 29.46 -19.32
C VAL A 99 -57.19 28.95 -17.99
N GLU A 100 -57.22 29.87 -17.02
CA GLU A 100 -57.93 29.74 -15.78
C GLU A 100 -59.43 29.42 -15.94
N ALA A 101 -59.91 28.68 -14.94
CA ALA A 101 -61.22 28.77 -14.31
C ALA A 101 -62.49 28.16 -14.97
N LYS A 102 -62.97 27.15 -14.21
CA LYS A 102 -64.36 26.74 -13.91
C LYS A 102 -65.01 25.61 -14.74
N VAL A 103 -64.84 24.40 -14.17
CA VAL A 103 -65.78 23.27 -13.93
C VAL A 103 -67.09 23.27 -14.75
N PRO A 104 -67.36 22.21 -15.52
CA PRO A 104 -68.34 21.21 -15.04
C PRO A 104 -68.08 19.74 -15.41
N THR A 105 -68.92 18.94 -14.78
CA THR A 105 -69.02 17.50 -14.53
C THR A 105 -69.14 16.58 -15.75
N ALA A 106 -68.48 15.43 -15.60
CA ALA A 106 -68.68 14.09 -16.18
C ALA A 106 -69.83 13.85 -17.17
N THR A 107 -69.49 13.30 -18.34
CA THR A 107 -69.83 11.90 -18.71
C THR A 107 -69.11 11.48 -20.01
N THR A 108 -68.84 10.18 -20.13
CA THR A 108 -68.44 9.43 -21.35
C THR A 108 -66.94 9.28 -21.68
N SER A 109 -66.25 8.33 -21.04
CA SER A 109 -65.11 7.59 -21.65
C SER A 109 -64.74 6.27 -20.91
N GLN A 110 -65.72 5.50 -20.42
CA GLN A 110 -65.43 4.22 -19.74
C GLN A 110 -65.02 3.08 -20.69
N ASP A 111 -65.35 3.13 -21.98
CA ASP A 111 -65.13 1.99 -22.89
C ASP A 111 -63.68 1.78 -23.36
N SER A 112 -62.84 2.82 -23.47
CA SER A 112 -61.48 2.65 -24.03
C SER A 112 -60.46 2.08 -23.03
N ARG A 113 -60.64 2.35 -21.73
CA ARG A 113 -59.82 1.75 -20.67
C ARG A 113 -60.19 0.30 -20.44
N VAL A 114 -61.46 -0.06 -20.56
CA VAL A 114 -61.91 -1.45 -20.50
C VAL A 114 -61.33 -2.24 -21.67
N GLN A 115 -61.31 -1.67 -22.88
CA GLN A 115 -60.72 -2.31 -24.05
C GLN A 115 -59.20 -2.53 -23.94
N ALA A 116 -58.47 -1.56 -23.40
CA ALA A 116 -57.03 -1.70 -23.16
C ALA A 116 -56.69 -2.76 -22.11
N VAL A 117 -57.53 -2.92 -21.09
CA VAL A 117 -57.42 -4.00 -20.09
C VAL A 117 -57.78 -5.35 -20.72
N ILE A 118 -58.77 -5.41 -21.61
CA ILE A 118 -59.12 -6.63 -22.37
C ILE A 118 -57.98 -7.06 -23.30
N ASP A 119 -57.33 -6.13 -24.00
CA ASP A 119 -56.19 -6.40 -24.89
C ASP A 119 -54.91 -6.79 -24.12
N GLN A 120 -54.80 -6.37 -22.86
CA GLN A 120 -53.73 -6.80 -21.95
C GLN A 120 -54.01 -8.22 -21.43
N ILE A 121 -55.27 -8.52 -21.06
CA ILE A 121 -55.70 -9.86 -20.66
C ILE A 121 -55.52 -10.86 -21.81
N LEU A 122 -55.83 -10.48 -23.06
CA LEU A 122 -55.65 -11.35 -24.24
C LEU A 122 -54.17 -11.68 -24.50
N ARG A 123 -53.26 -10.72 -24.30
CA ARG A 123 -51.81 -10.93 -24.44
C ARG A 123 -51.22 -11.77 -23.31
N GLU A 124 -51.69 -11.57 -22.08
CA GLU A 124 -51.34 -12.43 -20.95
C GLU A 124 -51.91 -13.86 -21.14
N GLN A 125 -53.06 -14.00 -21.81
CA GLN A 125 -53.63 -15.30 -22.19
C GLN A 125 -52.90 -16.00 -23.35
N GLU A 126 -52.32 -15.27 -24.31
CA GLU A 126 -51.44 -15.82 -25.37
C GLU A 126 -50.07 -16.30 -24.83
N LEU A 127 -49.52 -15.61 -23.83
CA LEU A 127 -48.34 -16.10 -23.09
C LEU A 127 -48.70 -17.32 -22.23
N ALA A 128 -49.89 -17.31 -21.64
CA ALA A 128 -50.44 -18.45 -20.92
C ALA A 128 -50.97 -19.58 -21.83
N SER A 129 -50.96 -19.44 -23.17
CA SER A 129 -51.34 -20.51 -24.11
C SER A 129 -50.14 -21.27 -24.69
N ARG A 130 -48.91 -20.79 -24.46
CA ARG A 130 -47.66 -21.55 -24.68
C ARG A 130 -47.19 -22.29 -23.44
N ILE A 131 -47.69 -21.87 -22.29
CA ILE A 131 -47.65 -22.65 -21.06
C ILE A 131 -48.83 -23.60 -21.15
N ASP A 132 -48.57 -24.90 -21.16
CA ASP A 132 -49.61 -25.92 -21.04
C ASP A 132 -50.22 -25.74 -19.64
N LYS A 133 -51.30 -24.95 -19.52
CA LYS A 133 -51.86 -24.49 -18.22
C LYS A 133 -52.10 -25.66 -17.29
N ASP A 134 -52.57 -26.77 -17.85
CA ASP A 134 -52.83 -28.02 -17.14
C ASP A 134 -51.54 -28.60 -16.54
N LYS A 135 -50.38 -28.48 -17.21
CA LYS A 135 -49.08 -28.94 -16.69
C LYS A 135 -48.52 -28.01 -15.62
N VAL A 136 -48.60 -26.70 -15.81
CA VAL A 136 -48.11 -25.72 -14.82
C VAL A 136 -48.96 -25.73 -13.55
N GLU A 137 -50.28 -25.87 -13.69
CA GLU A 137 -51.20 -26.03 -12.56
C GLU A 137 -50.92 -27.34 -11.82
N ALA A 138 -50.77 -28.45 -12.54
CA ALA A 138 -50.40 -29.74 -11.94
C ALA A 138 -49.03 -29.71 -11.24
N GLY A 139 -48.03 -29.06 -11.84
CA GLY A 139 -46.70 -28.85 -11.26
C GLY A 139 -46.72 -27.96 -10.02
N TYR A 140 -47.54 -26.90 -10.03
CA TYR A 140 -47.72 -25.99 -8.89
C TYR A 140 -48.44 -26.68 -7.72
N GLU A 141 -49.50 -27.43 -8.00
CA GLU A 141 -50.17 -28.26 -6.99
C GLU A 141 -49.23 -29.29 -6.37
N TYR A 142 -48.44 -29.96 -7.20
CA TYR A 142 -47.45 -30.93 -6.74
C TYR A 142 -46.39 -30.25 -5.86
N LEU A 143 -45.88 -29.07 -6.25
CA LEU A 143 -44.95 -28.28 -5.45
C LEU A 143 -45.54 -27.88 -4.09
N GLN A 144 -46.81 -27.47 -4.03
CA GLN A 144 -47.49 -27.17 -2.76
C GLN A 144 -47.66 -28.42 -1.88
N LYS A 145 -48.03 -29.56 -2.48
CA LYS A 145 -48.09 -30.87 -1.79
C LYS A 145 -46.71 -31.29 -1.30
N LEU A 146 -45.64 -30.97 -2.02
CA LEU A 146 -44.27 -31.29 -1.65
C LEU A 146 -43.76 -30.41 -0.49
N ARG A 147 -44.13 -29.13 -0.46
CA ARG A 147 -43.81 -28.18 0.63
C ARG A 147 -44.51 -28.48 1.96
N SER A 148 -45.75 -28.96 1.89
CA SER A 148 -46.59 -29.25 3.06
C SER A 148 -46.25 -30.57 3.76
N ARG A 149 -45.40 -31.41 3.16
CA ARG A 149 -44.96 -32.68 3.77
C ARG A 149 -44.05 -32.47 4.98
N LYS A 150 -44.23 -33.33 5.98
CA LYS A 150 -43.36 -33.40 7.17
C LYS A 150 -41.95 -33.88 6.80
N ASP A 151 -41.82 -34.84 5.87
CA ASP A 151 -40.52 -35.27 5.34
C ASP A 151 -40.11 -34.39 4.14
N LYS A 152 -39.12 -33.53 4.37
CA LYS A 152 -38.57 -32.62 3.36
C LYS A 152 -37.31 -33.16 2.68
N ARG A 153 -36.92 -34.42 2.89
CA ARG A 153 -35.66 -34.98 2.34
C ARG A 153 -35.64 -34.98 0.82
N LEU A 154 -36.71 -35.49 0.18
CA LEU A 154 -36.82 -35.51 -1.28
C LEU A 154 -36.83 -34.10 -1.87
N TYR A 155 -37.60 -33.19 -1.26
CA TYR A 155 -37.65 -31.79 -1.67
C TYR A 155 -36.28 -31.12 -1.59
N LYS A 156 -35.56 -31.28 -0.48
CA LYS A 156 -34.23 -30.69 -0.30
C LYS A 156 -33.20 -31.28 -1.28
N ALA A 157 -33.22 -32.59 -1.51
CA ALA A 157 -32.31 -33.24 -2.46
C ALA A 157 -32.57 -32.84 -3.91
N ALA A 158 -33.85 -32.70 -4.31
CA ALA A 158 -34.20 -32.28 -5.66
C ALA A 158 -33.87 -30.80 -5.93
N ARG A 159 -33.99 -29.93 -4.92
CA ARG A 159 -33.74 -28.48 -5.06
C ARG A 159 -32.28 -28.12 -5.35
N ASP A 160 -31.35 -29.05 -5.13
CA ASP A 160 -29.95 -28.87 -5.47
C ASP A 160 -29.70 -28.97 -6.98
N TYR A 161 -30.64 -29.54 -7.74
CA TYR A 161 -30.52 -29.76 -9.19
C TYR A 161 -31.65 -29.12 -10.01
N LEU A 162 -32.84 -28.96 -9.41
CA LEU A 162 -34.01 -28.37 -10.05
C LEU A 162 -34.51 -27.17 -9.26
N SER A 163 -34.74 -26.03 -9.92
CA SER A 163 -35.40 -24.90 -9.30
C SER A 163 -36.90 -25.17 -9.13
N GLU A 164 -37.55 -24.39 -8.26
CA GLU A 164 -39.02 -24.46 -8.13
C GLU A 164 -39.72 -24.06 -9.44
N GLY A 165 -39.09 -23.17 -10.21
CA GLY A 165 -39.54 -22.81 -11.55
C GLY A 165 -39.49 -24.03 -12.47
N ASP A 166 -38.43 -24.83 -12.43
CA ASP A 166 -38.30 -26.05 -13.25
C ASP A 166 -39.36 -27.09 -12.90
N ILE A 167 -39.66 -27.28 -11.61
CA ILE A 167 -40.71 -28.21 -11.16
C ILE A 167 -42.08 -27.82 -11.74
N VAL A 168 -42.38 -26.52 -11.77
CA VAL A 168 -43.66 -25.98 -12.26
C VAL A 168 -43.69 -25.95 -13.79
N LEU A 169 -42.64 -25.44 -14.45
CA LEU A 169 -42.56 -25.28 -15.89
C LEU A 169 -42.44 -26.62 -16.64
N ARG A 170 -41.75 -27.61 -16.06
CA ARG A 170 -41.68 -28.99 -16.60
C ARG A 170 -42.95 -29.81 -16.26
N GLY A 171 -43.85 -29.28 -15.43
CA GLY A 171 -45.13 -29.90 -15.10
C GLY A 171 -45.02 -31.21 -14.32
N LEU A 172 -44.08 -31.30 -13.38
CA LEU A 172 -43.83 -32.54 -12.64
C LEU A 172 -44.98 -32.81 -11.66
N THR A 173 -45.57 -34.00 -11.74
CA THR A 173 -46.80 -34.34 -11.00
C THR A 173 -46.58 -35.38 -9.91
N SER A 174 -45.43 -36.06 -9.92
CA SER A 174 -45.17 -37.21 -9.05
C SER A 174 -43.74 -37.23 -8.49
N ASN A 175 -43.56 -37.97 -7.39
CA ASN A 175 -42.23 -38.20 -6.81
C ASN A 175 -41.32 -39.00 -7.74
N THR A 176 -41.89 -39.84 -8.60
CA THR A 176 -41.14 -40.64 -9.58
C THR A 176 -40.58 -39.76 -10.68
N GLU A 177 -41.40 -38.87 -11.24
CA GLU A 177 -40.95 -37.88 -12.24
C GLU A 177 -39.91 -36.92 -11.67
N LEU A 178 -40.15 -36.39 -10.46
CA LEU A 178 -39.19 -35.51 -9.79
C LEU A 178 -37.84 -36.20 -9.55
N LYS A 179 -37.85 -37.47 -9.15
CA LYS A 179 -36.63 -38.25 -8.96
C LYS A 179 -35.90 -38.51 -10.26
N GLN A 180 -36.63 -38.86 -11.33
CA GLN A 180 -36.06 -39.12 -12.65
C GLN A 180 -35.37 -37.88 -13.20
N GLU A 181 -36.07 -36.74 -13.23
CA GLU A 181 -35.52 -35.48 -13.73
C GLU A 181 -34.33 -35.00 -12.90
N ALA A 182 -34.45 -34.96 -11.57
CA ALA A 182 -33.32 -34.55 -10.71
C ALA A 182 -32.13 -35.52 -10.79
N SER A 183 -32.39 -36.82 -11.03
CA SER A 183 -31.31 -37.80 -11.23
C SER A 183 -30.65 -37.67 -12.60
N SER A 184 -31.36 -37.17 -13.61
CA SER A 184 -30.81 -36.93 -14.95
C SER A 184 -29.83 -35.76 -14.94
N GLU A 185 -30.15 -34.68 -14.23
CA GLU A 185 -29.23 -33.55 -14.04
C GLU A 185 -27.99 -33.99 -13.24
N LEU A 186 -28.18 -34.77 -12.16
CA LEU A 186 -27.09 -35.34 -11.37
C LEU A 186 -26.18 -36.31 -12.17
N LEU A 187 -26.73 -36.96 -13.20
CA LEU A 187 -26.01 -37.92 -14.04
C LEU A 187 -24.94 -37.25 -14.90
N GLU A 188 -25.12 -35.98 -15.24
CA GLU A 188 -24.14 -35.21 -16.02
C GLU A 188 -22.84 -35.00 -15.24
N ASP A 189 -22.88 -35.02 -13.91
CA ASP A 189 -21.74 -34.81 -13.00
C ASP A 189 -21.03 -36.11 -12.58
N LEU A 190 -21.40 -37.27 -13.15
CA LEU A 190 -20.84 -38.56 -12.75
C LEU A 190 -19.33 -38.63 -13.03
N GLY A 191 -18.54 -38.96 -12.01
CA GLY A 191 -17.08 -38.88 -12.03
C GLY A 191 -16.48 -37.67 -11.30
N ASN A 192 -17.30 -36.66 -10.98
CA ASN A 192 -16.95 -35.50 -10.16
C ASN A 192 -17.98 -35.21 -9.05
N LEU A 193 -18.64 -36.25 -8.53
CA LEU A 193 -19.67 -36.10 -7.50
C LEU A 193 -19.09 -35.62 -6.15
N SER A 194 -19.78 -34.68 -5.51
CA SER A 194 -19.50 -34.29 -4.14
C SER A 194 -20.08 -35.30 -3.13
N SER A 195 -19.64 -35.22 -1.87
CA SER A 195 -20.24 -36.00 -0.78
C SER A 195 -21.75 -35.75 -0.67
N LYS A 196 -22.20 -34.52 -0.92
CA LYS A 196 -23.63 -34.17 -0.90
C LYS A 196 -24.38 -34.86 -2.03
N ASP A 197 -23.77 -34.96 -3.19
CA ASP A 197 -24.38 -35.54 -4.39
C ASP A 197 -24.55 -37.06 -4.25
N ILE A 198 -23.53 -37.75 -3.70
CA ILE A 198 -23.61 -39.18 -3.35
C ILE A 198 -24.73 -39.43 -2.33
N ARG A 199 -24.93 -38.54 -1.35
CA ARG A 199 -26.03 -38.63 -0.38
C ARG A 199 -27.39 -38.39 -1.05
N ASN A 200 -27.47 -37.39 -1.94
CA ASN A 200 -28.67 -37.06 -2.70
C ASN A 200 -29.06 -38.22 -3.63
N ALA A 201 -28.10 -38.91 -4.25
CA ALA A 201 -28.31 -40.08 -5.10
C ALA A 201 -29.14 -41.17 -4.39
N LYS A 202 -28.89 -41.43 -3.09
CA LYS A 202 -29.72 -42.37 -2.30
C LYS A 202 -31.17 -41.92 -2.17
N THR A 203 -31.39 -40.61 -1.98
CA THR A 203 -32.74 -40.04 -1.84
C THR A 203 -33.49 -40.03 -3.18
N LEU A 204 -32.76 -39.76 -4.27
CA LEU A 204 -33.27 -39.75 -5.64
C LEU A 204 -33.46 -41.15 -6.23
N GLY A 205 -32.92 -42.20 -5.61
CA GLY A 205 -33.04 -43.59 -6.09
C GLY A 205 -32.03 -43.95 -7.18
N PHE A 206 -30.90 -43.24 -7.21
CA PHE A 206 -29.84 -43.33 -8.22
C PHE A 206 -28.53 -43.97 -7.69
N LEU A 207 -28.53 -44.44 -6.44
CA LEU A 207 -27.31 -44.92 -5.78
C LEU A 207 -26.61 -46.07 -6.51
N ASP A 208 -27.35 -46.94 -7.21
CA ASP A 208 -26.76 -48.09 -7.92
C ASP A 208 -25.82 -47.67 -9.05
N LYS A 209 -26.16 -46.58 -9.75
CA LYS A 209 -25.32 -46.03 -10.81
C LYS A 209 -24.07 -45.35 -10.28
N VAL A 210 -24.14 -44.71 -9.11
CA VAL A 210 -22.96 -44.22 -8.40
C VAL A 210 -22.03 -45.38 -8.00
N CYS A 211 -22.59 -46.52 -7.58
CA CYS A 211 -21.80 -47.72 -7.27
C CYS A 211 -21.07 -48.29 -8.50
N GLU A 212 -21.59 -48.03 -9.71
CA GLU A 212 -21.03 -48.42 -11.01
C GLU A 212 -20.12 -47.33 -11.63
N SER A 213 -19.91 -46.20 -10.94
CA SER A 213 -19.08 -45.10 -11.43
C SER A 213 -17.65 -45.57 -11.77
N SER A 214 -17.09 -45.01 -12.85
CA SER A 214 -15.69 -45.20 -13.23
C SER A 214 -14.73 -44.61 -12.20
N ASN A 215 -15.18 -43.63 -11.42
CA ASN A 215 -14.41 -43.05 -10.33
C ASN A 215 -14.46 -43.99 -9.11
N ALA A 216 -13.30 -44.57 -8.77
CA ALA A 216 -13.18 -45.54 -7.68
C ALA A 216 -13.57 -44.95 -6.30
N ALA A 217 -13.34 -43.65 -6.06
CA ALA A 217 -13.71 -43.03 -4.80
C ALA A 217 -15.22 -42.91 -4.62
N GLU A 218 -15.93 -42.51 -5.67
CA GLU A 218 -17.40 -42.44 -5.69
C GLU A 218 -18.04 -43.82 -5.58
N SER A 219 -17.51 -44.79 -6.34
CA SER A 219 -17.98 -46.18 -6.32
C SER A 219 -17.87 -46.78 -4.93
N VAL A 220 -16.72 -46.63 -4.26
CA VAL A 220 -16.51 -47.15 -2.89
C VAL A 220 -17.40 -46.44 -1.88
N ALA A 221 -17.53 -45.11 -1.96
CA ALA A 221 -18.40 -44.34 -1.06
C ALA A 221 -19.90 -44.66 -1.27
N GLY A 222 -20.34 -44.83 -2.51
CA GLY A 222 -21.69 -45.25 -2.87
C GLY A 222 -22.03 -46.65 -2.36
N GLN A 223 -21.14 -47.62 -2.58
CA GLN A 223 -21.27 -48.99 -2.05
C GLN A 223 -21.30 -49.00 -0.52
N ALA A 224 -20.52 -48.14 0.13
CA ALA A 224 -20.55 -47.96 1.57
C ALA A 224 -21.89 -47.40 2.08
N LEU A 225 -22.48 -46.46 1.36
CA LEU A 225 -23.77 -45.86 1.69
C LEU A 225 -24.96 -46.82 1.44
N ARG A 226 -24.80 -47.72 0.46
CA ARG A 226 -25.76 -48.82 0.16
C ARG A 226 -25.70 -49.93 1.21
N GLY A 227 -24.52 -50.17 1.78
CA GLY A 227 -24.30 -51.15 2.85
C GLY A 227 -23.74 -52.48 2.37
N ASP A 228 -23.03 -52.48 1.24
CA ASP A 228 -22.51 -53.69 0.59
C ASP A 228 -21.57 -54.50 1.51
N ALA A 229 -21.67 -55.83 1.46
CA ALA A 229 -20.69 -56.69 2.12
C ALA A 229 -19.35 -56.63 1.36
N GLY A 230 -18.22 -56.48 2.09
CA GLY A 230 -16.88 -56.52 1.50
C GLY A 230 -16.22 -55.18 1.16
N ILE A 231 -16.84 -54.04 1.51
CA ILE A 231 -16.28 -52.68 1.27
C ILE A 231 -14.85 -52.55 1.84
N LYS A 232 -14.58 -53.11 3.02
CA LYS A 232 -13.24 -53.07 3.64
C LYS A 232 -12.16 -53.70 2.77
N ARG A 233 -12.47 -54.79 2.05
CA ARG A 233 -11.53 -55.44 1.13
C ARG A 233 -11.28 -54.59 -0.11
N LYS A 234 -12.34 -54.03 -0.70
CA LYS A 234 -12.24 -53.13 -1.87
C LYS A 234 -11.46 -51.85 -1.53
N PHE A 235 -11.75 -51.25 -0.36
CA PHE A 235 -11.00 -50.11 0.15
C PHE A 235 -9.52 -50.43 0.36
N ALA A 236 -9.20 -51.59 0.95
CA ALA A 236 -7.81 -52.00 1.15
C ALA A 236 -7.06 -52.21 -0.17
N GLN A 237 -7.73 -52.73 -1.22
CA GLN A 237 -7.16 -52.84 -2.56
C GLN A 237 -6.93 -51.46 -3.19
N LEU A 238 -7.88 -50.54 -3.04
CA LEU A 238 -7.75 -49.16 -3.51
C LEU A 238 -6.59 -48.45 -2.79
N ALA A 239 -6.52 -48.53 -1.46
CA ALA A 239 -5.45 -47.94 -0.67
C ALA A 239 -4.06 -48.51 -1.01
N ALA A 240 -3.98 -49.78 -1.39
CA ALA A 240 -2.72 -50.38 -1.83
C ALA A 240 -2.25 -49.87 -3.20
N GLY A 241 -3.18 -49.59 -4.13
CA GLY A 241 -2.88 -49.05 -5.46
C GLY A 241 -2.69 -47.53 -5.45
N GLU A 242 -3.73 -46.81 -5.04
CA GLU A 242 -3.87 -45.36 -5.08
C GLU A 242 -4.32 -44.79 -3.72
N PRO A 243 -3.38 -44.48 -2.81
CA PRO A 243 -3.70 -43.96 -1.47
C PRO A 243 -4.51 -42.66 -1.49
N ALA A 244 -4.22 -41.75 -2.43
CA ALA A 244 -4.95 -40.48 -2.57
C ALA A 244 -6.45 -40.70 -2.89
N THR A 245 -6.73 -41.58 -3.86
CA THR A 245 -8.11 -41.95 -4.23
C THR A 245 -8.83 -42.63 -3.08
N ALA A 246 -8.13 -43.47 -2.30
CA ALA A 246 -8.68 -44.05 -1.08
C ALA A 246 -8.97 -43.01 0.01
N ALA A 247 -8.11 -41.99 0.20
CA ALA A 247 -8.34 -40.89 1.13
C ALA A 247 -9.61 -40.10 0.75
N ARG A 248 -9.78 -39.78 -0.53
CA ARG A 248 -10.99 -39.13 -1.06
C ARG A 248 -12.25 -39.99 -0.83
N ALA A 249 -12.16 -41.31 -1.07
CA ALA A 249 -13.26 -42.23 -0.79
C ALA A 249 -13.65 -42.21 0.69
N LEU A 250 -12.66 -42.23 1.58
CA LEU A 250 -12.90 -42.19 3.03
C LEU A 250 -13.53 -40.85 3.45
N ARG A 251 -13.10 -39.72 2.88
CA ARG A 251 -13.71 -38.41 3.14
C ARG A 251 -15.18 -38.39 2.74
N HIS A 252 -15.52 -38.88 1.55
CA HIS A 252 -16.91 -39.00 1.13
C HIS A 252 -17.73 -39.85 2.10
N MET A 253 -17.18 -40.99 2.55
CA MET A 253 -17.82 -41.86 3.56
C MET A 253 -18.00 -41.18 4.92
N GLU A 254 -17.06 -40.34 5.34
CA GLU A 254 -17.12 -39.56 6.57
C GLU A 254 -18.26 -38.53 6.53
N ASP A 255 -18.29 -37.74 5.46
CA ASP A 255 -19.28 -36.68 5.23
C ASP A 255 -20.71 -37.24 5.14
N ILE A 256 -20.91 -38.32 4.38
CA ILE A 256 -22.25 -38.93 4.20
C ILE A 256 -22.65 -39.86 5.36
N ARG A 257 -21.76 -40.06 6.34
CA ARG A 257 -21.96 -41.00 7.46
C ARG A 257 -22.26 -42.42 6.99
N ALA A 258 -21.55 -42.89 5.96
CA ALA A 258 -21.67 -44.26 5.45
C ALA A 258 -20.92 -45.25 6.36
N GLY A 259 -21.59 -46.32 6.78
CA GLY A 259 -21.05 -47.34 7.68
C GLY A 259 -20.97 -46.92 9.15
N SER A 260 -20.52 -47.83 10.03
CA SER A 260 -20.28 -47.51 11.45
C SER A 260 -18.98 -46.71 11.61
N LYS A 261 -18.88 -45.97 12.71
CA LYS A 261 -17.67 -45.21 13.07
C LYS A 261 -16.43 -46.12 13.12
N ASP A 262 -16.53 -47.28 13.77
CA ASP A 262 -15.46 -48.26 13.90
C ASP A 262 -14.96 -48.81 12.55
N LYS A 263 -15.86 -48.95 11.57
CA LYS A 263 -15.49 -49.39 10.22
C LYS A 263 -14.66 -48.32 9.49
N ARG A 264 -15.01 -47.05 9.66
CA ARG A 264 -14.26 -45.92 9.07
C ARG A 264 -12.89 -45.75 9.74
N GLU A 265 -12.84 -45.86 11.06
CA GLU A 265 -11.56 -45.85 11.81
C GLU A 265 -10.66 -47.02 11.40
N ALA A 266 -11.22 -48.21 11.16
CA ALA A 266 -10.44 -49.36 10.66
C ALA A 266 -9.93 -49.17 9.21
N MET A 267 -10.67 -48.45 8.36
CA MET A 267 -10.22 -48.10 7.00
C MET A 267 -9.15 -47.01 7.03
N ASP A 268 -9.25 -46.05 7.94
CA ASP A 268 -8.24 -45.02 8.14
C ASP A 268 -6.89 -45.62 8.54
N ARG A 269 -6.88 -46.59 9.47
CA ARG A 269 -5.66 -47.33 9.84
C ARG A 269 -5.06 -48.10 8.66
N ILE A 270 -5.90 -48.76 7.86
CA ILE A 270 -5.43 -49.43 6.63
C ILE A 270 -4.78 -48.43 5.69
N LEU A 271 -5.31 -47.20 5.61
CA LEU A 271 -4.75 -46.17 4.74
C LEU A 271 -3.40 -45.68 5.26
N HIS A 272 -3.25 -45.45 6.58
CA HIS A 272 -1.96 -45.09 7.18
C HIS A 272 -0.88 -46.11 6.83
N ASP A 273 -1.15 -47.41 7.00
CA ASP A 273 -0.23 -48.50 6.69
C ASP A 273 0.19 -48.60 5.21
N ARG A 274 -0.50 -47.88 4.31
CA ARG A 274 -0.28 -47.91 2.85
C ARG A 274 0.33 -46.63 2.29
N LEU A 275 0.49 -45.58 3.10
CA LEU A 275 1.22 -44.38 2.70
C LEU A 275 2.70 -44.72 2.52
N ARG A 276 3.27 -44.38 1.36
CA ARG A 276 4.63 -44.82 0.98
C ARG A 276 5.69 -43.76 1.24
N ASN A 277 5.34 -42.49 1.09
CA ASN A 277 6.26 -41.36 1.15
C ASN A 277 5.57 -40.06 1.61
N LEU A 278 6.34 -38.98 1.70
CA LEU A 278 5.85 -37.67 2.15
C LEU A 278 4.77 -37.08 1.21
N ARG A 279 4.82 -37.38 -0.10
CA ARG A 279 3.79 -36.97 -1.05
C ARG A 279 2.44 -37.62 -0.72
N ASP A 280 2.43 -38.93 -0.47
CA ASP A 280 1.21 -39.66 -0.07
C ASP A 280 0.62 -39.09 1.24
N VAL A 281 1.47 -38.69 2.19
CA VAL A 281 1.05 -38.00 3.42
C VAL A 281 0.41 -36.64 3.12
N ALA A 282 0.99 -35.87 2.20
CA ALA A 282 0.44 -34.58 1.78
C ALA A 282 -0.91 -34.72 1.05
N ASP A 283 -1.07 -35.76 0.22
CA ASP A 283 -2.35 -36.07 -0.44
C ASP A 283 -3.39 -36.59 0.56
N TYR A 284 -3.00 -37.46 1.50
CA TYR A 284 -3.86 -37.93 2.60
C TYR A 284 -4.39 -36.76 3.42
N THR A 285 -3.49 -35.88 3.88
CA THR A 285 -3.86 -34.70 4.70
C THR A 285 -4.75 -33.74 3.92
N GLY A 286 -4.50 -33.54 2.62
CA GLY A 286 -5.31 -32.69 1.75
C GLY A 286 -6.76 -33.15 1.59
N HIS A 287 -7.03 -34.45 1.73
CA HIS A 287 -8.39 -35.00 1.62
C HIS A 287 -9.10 -35.17 2.97
N LEU A 288 -8.37 -35.48 4.04
CA LEU A 288 -8.97 -35.84 5.33
C LEU A 288 -8.79 -34.78 6.42
N ASP A 289 -8.05 -33.70 6.16
CA ASP A 289 -7.77 -32.60 7.11
C ASP A 289 -7.17 -33.09 8.45
N ARG A 290 -6.44 -34.21 8.44
CA ARG A 290 -5.77 -34.78 9.62
C ARG A 290 -4.42 -35.37 9.25
N TYR A 291 -3.51 -35.40 10.21
CA TYR A 291 -2.14 -35.93 10.06
C TYR A 291 -2.10 -37.43 10.39
N PRO A 292 -1.45 -38.28 9.57
CA PRO A 292 -1.39 -39.73 9.81
C PRO A 292 -0.37 -40.10 10.89
N ASP A 293 -0.59 -41.23 11.56
CA ASP A 293 0.23 -41.67 12.71
C ASP A 293 1.68 -41.97 12.30
N ASN A 294 1.88 -42.52 11.09
CA ASN A 294 3.19 -42.82 10.53
C ASN A 294 3.83 -41.63 9.78
N GLY A 295 3.22 -40.45 9.80
CA GLY A 295 3.72 -39.30 9.03
C GLY A 295 5.16 -38.89 9.39
N ALA A 296 5.56 -39.04 10.66
CA ALA A 296 6.91 -38.69 11.12
C ALA A 296 8.00 -39.55 10.46
N GLN A 297 7.72 -40.82 10.18
CA GLN A 297 8.67 -41.71 9.49
C GLN A 297 8.91 -41.26 8.05
N HIS A 298 7.89 -40.75 7.38
CA HIS A 298 7.99 -40.23 6.02
C HIS A 298 8.76 -38.90 5.95
N VAL A 299 8.70 -38.08 7.00
CA VAL A 299 9.55 -36.89 7.15
C VAL A 299 11.02 -37.27 7.33
N GLU A 300 11.31 -38.34 8.09
CA GLU A 300 12.68 -38.85 8.28
C GLU A 300 13.28 -39.41 6.98
N ASN A 301 12.47 -40.04 6.12
CA ASN A 301 12.94 -40.61 4.85
C ASN A 301 13.05 -39.58 3.71
N ALA A 302 12.40 -38.41 3.84
CA ALA A 302 12.34 -37.39 2.79
C ALA A 302 13.71 -36.98 2.18
N PRO A 303 14.80 -36.81 2.96
CA PRO A 303 16.11 -36.42 2.40
C PRO A 303 16.70 -37.42 1.40
N LYS A 304 16.29 -38.70 1.46
CA LYS A 304 16.76 -39.76 0.55
C LYS A 304 15.96 -39.83 -0.75
N GLU A 305 14.74 -39.30 -0.74
CA GLU A 305 13.78 -39.49 -1.83
C GLU A 305 13.55 -38.23 -2.66
N TYR A 306 13.69 -37.04 -2.04
CA TYR A 306 13.30 -35.78 -2.68
C TYR A 306 14.34 -34.67 -2.52
N PRO A 307 14.41 -33.72 -3.48
CA PRO A 307 14.99 -32.40 -3.26
C PRO A 307 14.30 -31.65 -2.11
N LEU A 308 15.02 -30.72 -1.47
CA LEU A 308 14.45 -29.94 -0.37
C LEU A 308 13.24 -29.10 -0.81
N ALA A 309 13.24 -28.59 -2.05
CA ALA A 309 12.11 -27.84 -2.60
C ALA A 309 10.81 -28.65 -2.67
N ASP A 310 10.85 -29.89 -3.17
CA ASP A 310 9.68 -30.76 -3.27
C ASP A 310 9.17 -31.13 -1.87
N SER A 311 10.08 -31.49 -0.96
CA SER A 311 9.75 -31.75 0.44
C SER A 311 9.09 -30.55 1.12
N ALA A 312 9.55 -29.33 0.80
CA ALA A 312 8.99 -28.10 1.33
C ALA A 312 7.57 -27.84 0.81
N GLU A 313 7.30 -28.10 -0.48
CA GLU A 313 5.96 -28.02 -1.07
C GLU A 313 4.98 -28.98 -0.37
N PHE A 314 5.41 -30.23 -0.14
CA PHE A 314 4.59 -31.22 0.58
C PHE A 314 4.32 -30.78 2.02
N ALA A 315 5.31 -30.23 2.73
CA ALA A 315 5.12 -29.71 4.08
C ALA A 315 4.14 -28.53 4.13
N GLU A 316 4.19 -27.62 3.15
CA GLU A 316 3.27 -26.49 3.10
C GLU A 316 1.83 -26.95 2.84
N LYS A 317 1.64 -27.94 1.95
CA LYS A 317 0.33 -28.59 1.75
C LYS A 317 -0.19 -29.22 3.05
N ILE A 318 0.66 -29.95 3.79
CA ILE A 318 0.27 -30.54 5.08
C ILE A 318 -0.11 -29.44 6.09
N LYS A 319 0.66 -28.34 6.15
CA LYS A 319 0.41 -27.21 7.04
C LYS A 319 -0.91 -26.52 6.74
N GLN A 320 -1.28 -26.34 5.48
CA GLN A 320 -2.55 -25.71 5.09
C GLN A 320 -3.76 -26.48 5.64
N HIS A 321 -3.71 -27.82 5.62
CA HIS A 321 -4.82 -28.67 6.05
C HIS A 321 -4.81 -29.03 7.55
N THR A 322 -3.63 -29.22 8.15
CA THR A 322 -3.49 -29.70 9.54
C THR A 322 -3.07 -28.61 10.52
N LYS A 323 -2.64 -27.43 10.01
CA LYS A 323 -1.96 -26.37 10.77
C LYS A 323 -0.63 -26.79 11.41
N LYS A 324 -0.14 -27.99 11.15
CA LYS A 324 1.16 -28.49 11.64
C LYS A 324 2.27 -28.04 10.68
N ASP A 325 3.23 -27.27 11.17
CA ASP A 325 4.41 -26.87 10.40
C ASP A 325 5.48 -27.95 10.54
N LEU A 326 5.85 -28.59 9.43
CA LEU A 326 6.86 -29.66 9.37
C LEU A 326 8.18 -29.19 8.78
N MET A 327 8.30 -27.92 8.41
CA MET A 327 9.49 -27.44 7.71
C MET A 327 10.73 -27.52 8.60
N ASP A 328 10.57 -27.21 9.88
CA ASP A 328 11.69 -27.23 10.84
C ASP A 328 12.17 -28.68 11.08
N ASP A 329 11.23 -29.63 11.16
CA ASP A 329 11.51 -31.07 11.24
C ASP A 329 12.24 -31.56 9.99
N LEU A 330 11.79 -31.14 8.79
CA LEU A 330 12.45 -31.48 7.52
C LEU A 330 13.88 -30.94 7.47
N LEU A 331 14.07 -29.65 7.77
CA LEU A 331 15.40 -29.04 7.79
C LEU A 331 16.33 -29.76 8.77
N GLU A 332 15.82 -30.21 9.92
CA GLU A 332 16.58 -31.03 10.86
C GLU A 332 16.99 -32.38 10.25
N GLN A 333 16.10 -33.06 9.53
CA GLN A 333 16.41 -34.35 8.89
C GLN A 333 17.41 -34.22 7.74
N TYR A 334 17.27 -33.20 6.89
CA TYR A 334 18.28 -32.88 5.86
C TYR A 334 19.64 -32.56 6.48
N ASN A 335 19.68 -31.88 7.63
CA ASN A 335 20.93 -31.58 8.31
C ASN A 335 21.60 -32.82 8.93
N LYS A 336 20.82 -33.71 9.54
CA LYS A 336 21.29 -34.98 10.12
C LYS A 336 21.84 -35.94 9.06
N GLN A 337 21.18 -36.03 7.92
CA GLN A 337 21.52 -36.96 6.84
C GLN A 337 22.36 -36.30 5.73
N TYR A 338 22.86 -35.08 5.95
CA TYR A 338 23.63 -34.31 4.97
C TYR A 338 24.80 -35.13 4.40
N ASP A 339 25.61 -35.71 5.30
CA ASP A 339 26.81 -36.48 4.97
C ASP A 339 26.48 -37.90 4.46
N GLN A 340 25.21 -38.33 4.55
CA GLN A 340 24.71 -39.64 4.12
C GLN A 340 24.10 -39.61 2.71
N GLY A 341 24.21 -38.49 1.99
CA GLY A 341 23.75 -38.32 0.61
C GLY A 341 22.75 -37.20 0.39
N ALA A 342 22.18 -36.61 1.46
CA ALA A 342 21.23 -35.51 1.32
C ALA A 342 21.86 -34.22 0.74
N SER A 343 23.19 -34.08 0.80
CA SER A 343 23.93 -32.98 0.15
C SER A 343 23.71 -32.91 -1.37
N SER A 344 23.43 -34.04 -2.03
CA SER A 344 23.13 -34.12 -3.47
C SER A 344 21.73 -33.61 -3.83
N HIS A 345 20.82 -33.58 -2.85
CA HIS A 345 19.44 -33.11 -2.97
C HIS A 345 19.27 -31.67 -2.45
N LEU A 346 20.37 -30.92 -2.28
CA LEU A 346 20.40 -29.60 -1.68
C LEU A 346 21.31 -28.65 -2.45
N ASP A 347 20.78 -27.47 -2.78
CA ASP A 347 21.50 -26.38 -3.42
C ASP A 347 21.20 -25.02 -2.74
N PHE A 348 21.95 -23.97 -3.12
CA PHE A 348 21.76 -22.63 -2.56
C PHE A 348 20.38 -22.04 -2.89
N ARG A 349 19.81 -22.31 -4.05
CA ARG A 349 18.49 -21.79 -4.43
C ARG A 349 17.42 -22.37 -3.52
N GLN A 350 17.43 -23.68 -3.29
CA GLN A 350 16.50 -24.36 -2.38
C GLN A 350 16.65 -23.83 -0.94
N LEU A 351 17.88 -23.58 -0.48
CA LEU A 351 18.11 -22.95 0.82
C LEU A 351 17.60 -21.51 0.92
N ALA A 352 17.66 -20.74 -0.16
CA ALA A 352 17.12 -19.39 -0.20
C ALA A 352 15.58 -19.40 -0.16
N GLU A 353 14.94 -20.29 -0.94
CA GLU A 353 13.49 -20.46 -0.99
C GLU A 353 12.92 -20.96 0.36
N THR A 354 13.69 -21.75 1.10
CA THR A 354 13.31 -22.31 2.42
C THR A 354 13.91 -21.55 3.60
N ALA A 355 14.36 -20.31 3.39
CA ALA A 355 15.08 -19.54 4.39
C ALA A 355 14.26 -19.28 5.66
N ARG A 356 14.78 -19.78 6.79
CA ARG A 356 14.15 -19.66 8.11
C ARG A 356 15.18 -19.39 9.20
N ASN A 357 14.76 -18.75 10.27
CA ASN A 357 15.62 -18.50 11.43
C ASN A 357 15.68 -19.73 12.36
N THR A 358 16.19 -20.85 11.85
CA THR A 358 16.38 -22.09 12.62
C THR A 358 17.84 -22.53 12.61
N GLN A 359 18.26 -23.26 13.64
CA GLN A 359 19.65 -23.72 13.74
C GLN A 359 19.98 -24.75 12.63
N SER A 360 19.02 -25.60 12.27
CA SER A 360 19.18 -26.59 11.20
C SER A 360 19.44 -25.94 9.85
N TRP A 361 18.69 -24.88 9.49
CA TRP A 361 18.91 -24.14 8.25
C TRP A 361 20.29 -23.46 8.22
N LYS A 362 20.68 -22.80 9.32
CA LYS A 362 22.01 -22.17 9.44
C LYS A 362 23.14 -23.20 9.28
N SER A 363 22.98 -24.37 9.89
CA SER A 363 23.93 -25.48 9.78
C SER A 363 24.03 -25.99 8.34
N LEU A 364 22.90 -26.19 7.65
CA LEU A 364 22.86 -26.60 6.25
C LEU A 364 23.54 -25.59 5.32
N LEU A 365 23.24 -24.30 5.48
CA LEU A 365 23.91 -23.24 4.74
C LEU A 365 25.41 -23.24 5.00
N GLY A 366 25.83 -23.42 6.26
CA GLY A 366 27.23 -23.53 6.64
C GLY A 366 27.94 -24.72 6.00
N LYS A 367 27.35 -25.92 6.07
CA LYS A 367 27.87 -27.14 5.44
C LYS A 367 27.98 -26.98 3.93
N LYS A 368 26.92 -26.49 3.26
CA LYS A 368 26.95 -26.28 1.80
C LYS A 368 27.98 -25.24 1.37
N THR A 369 28.15 -24.18 2.16
CA THR A 369 29.20 -23.18 1.94
C THR A 369 30.58 -23.80 2.06
N HIS A 370 30.80 -24.66 3.06
CA HIS A 370 32.06 -25.37 3.25
C HIS A 370 32.36 -26.33 2.09
N ASP A 371 31.41 -27.19 1.72
CA ASP A 371 31.56 -28.10 0.57
C ASP A 371 31.88 -27.33 -0.72
N THR A 372 31.24 -26.17 -0.94
CA THR A 372 31.50 -25.34 -2.12
C THR A 372 32.93 -24.78 -2.13
N ILE A 373 33.50 -24.50 -0.95
CA ILE A 373 34.88 -24.06 -0.80
C ILE A 373 35.85 -25.22 -1.05
N GLU A 374 35.57 -26.41 -0.51
CA GLU A 374 36.39 -27.61 -0.75
C GLU A 374 36.35 -28.05 -2.23
N ASP A 375 35.16 -28.02 -2.85
CA ASP A 375 34.98 -28.28 -4.28
C ASP A 375 35.81 -27.33 -5.13
N ALA A 376 36.00 -26.08 -4.70
CA ALA A 376 36.81 -25.10 -5.41
C ALA A 376 38.29 -25.54 -5.52
N ASP A 377 38.82 -26.21 -4.49
CA ASP A 377 40.22 -26.66 -4.45
C ASP A 377 40.52 -27.76 -5.47
N SER A 378 39.51 -28.50 -5.90
CA SER A 378 39.62 -29.52 -6.95
C SER A 378 39.61 -28.94 -8.38
N ARG A 379 39.32 -27.64 -8.54
CA ARG A 379 39.12 -27.00 -9.86
C ARG A 379 40.39 -26.28 -10.35
N SER A 380 40.50 -26.13 -11.67
CA SER A 380 41.62 -25.44 -12.31
C SER A 380 41.69 -23.94 -12.00
N SER A 381 40.58 -23.31 -11.63
CA SER A 381 40.49 -21.88 -11.30
C SER A 381 39.61 -21.66 -10.06
N PRO A 382 40.13 -21.94 -8.85
CA PRO A 382 39.33 -21.91 -7.60
C PRO A 382 38.70 -20.54 -7.33
N SER A 383 39.49 -19.45 -7.47
CA SER A 383 39.02 -18.08 -7.25
C SER A 383 37.88 -17.69 -8.21
N ASP A 384 37.99 -18.05 -9.50
CA ASP A 384 37.00 -17.71 -10.52
C ASP A 384 35.67 -18.46 -10.30
N TYR A 385 35.75 -19.74 -9.91
CA TYR A 385 34.59 -20.53 -9.53
C TYR A 385 33.84 -19.92 -8.35
N LEU A 386 34.55 -19.55 -7.28
CA LEU A 386 33.94 -18.92 -6.11
C LEU A 386 33.33 -17.56 -6.44
N ARG A 387 33.97 -16.73 -7.29
CA ARG A 387 33.37 -15.48 -7.78
C ARG A 387 32.07 -15.73 -8.55
N HIS A 388 32.01 -16.77 -9.38
CA HIS A 388 30.78 -17.14 -10.08
C HIS A 388 29.68 -17.56 -9.12
N MET A 389 30.02 -18.36 -8.09
CA MET A 389 29.07 -18.76 -7.05
C MET A 389 28.54 -17.56 -6.28
N ILE A 390 29.38 -16.62 -5.86
CA ILE A 390 28.98 -15.39 -5.17
C ILE A 390 27.98 -14.57 -6.00
N ARG A 391 28.21 -14.44 -7.31
CA ARG A 391 27.25 -13.79 -8.22
C ARG A 391 25.91 -14.51 -8.23
N SER A 392 25.93 -15.84 -8.33
CA SER A 392 24.73 -16.66 -8.27
C SER A 392 23.97 -16.43 -6.96
N LEU A 393 24.66 -16.45 -5.81
CA LEU A 393 24.05 -16.16 -4.50
C LEU A 393 23.45 -14.75 -4.42
N SER A 394 24.10 -13.76 -5.04
CA SER A 394 23.61 -12.37 -5.04
C SER A 394 22.30 -12.22 -5.84
N THR A 395 22.09 -13.03 -6.89
CA THR A 395 20.79 -13.04 -7.61
C THR A 395 19.64 -13.58 -6.77
N LEU A 396 19.95 -14.40 -5.76
CA LEU A 396 18.98 -15.01 -4.85
C LEU A 396 18.64 -14.12 -3.65
N ASP A 397 19.32 -12.97 -3.46
CA ASP A 397 19.08 -12.06 -2.34
C ASP A 397 17.63 -11.58 -2.27
N SER A 398 16.95 -11.48 -3.42
CA SER A 398 15.54 -11.06 -3.53
C SER A 398 14.56 -12.08 -2.93
N MET A 399 14.95 -13.34 -2.80
CA MET A 399 14.09 -14.42 -2.27
C MET A 399 14.15 -14.51 -0.74
N LEU A 400 15.12 -13.85 -0.11
CA LEU A 400 15.38 -13.99 1.33
C LEU A 400 14.50 -13.07 2.18
N PRO A 401 13.95 -13.57 3.30
CA PRO A 401 13.28 -12.72 4.28
C PRO A 401 14.25 -11.77 4.97
N SER A 402 13.78 -10.56 5.31
CA SER A 402 14.55 -9.59 6.10
C SER A 402 14.87 -10.13 7.51
N GLY A 403 16.06 -9.84 8.03
CA GLY A 403 16.47 -10.21 9.39
C GLY A 403 17.60 -11.23 9.42
N THR A 404 17.54 -12.18 10.37
CA THR A 404 18.64 -13.13 10.64
C THR A 404 19.02 -14.03 9.47
N PRO A 405 18.09 -14.62 8.67
CA PRO A 405 18.48 -15.43 7.52
C PRO A 405 19.30 -14.65 6.50
N ARG A 406 18.95 -13.39 6.24
CA ARG A 406 19.73 -12.50 5.38
C ARG A 406 21.13 -12.26 5.93
N GLN A 407 21.28 -12.04 7.24
CA GLN A 407 22.60 -11.88 7.86
C GLN A 407 23.48 -13.12 7.73
N GLU A 408 22.94 -14.32 7.93
CA GLU A 408 23.70 -15.56 7.76
C GLU A 408 24.03 -15.84 6.28
N TRP A 409 23.14 -15.44 5.36
CA TRP A 409 23.41 -15.47 3.93
C TRP A 409 24.56 -14.54 3.52
N GLU A 410 24.56 -13.30 4.02
CA GLU A 410 25.68 -12.37 3.84
C GLU A 410 26.98 -12.93 4.42
N ARG A 411 26.93 -13.58 5.60
CA ARG A 411 28.12 -14.26 6.17
C ARG A 411 28.61 -15.41 5.30
N ALA A 412 27.71 -16.16 4.67
CA ALA A 412 28.10 -17.21 3.72
C ALA A 412 28.77 -16.60 2.47
N LYS A 413 28.21 -15.52 1.90
CA LYS A 413 28.85 -14.77 0.81
C LYS A 413 30.21 -14.21 1.21
N GLN A 414 30.35 -13.69 2.42
CA GLN A 414 31.62 -13.20 2.97
C GLN A 414 32.66 -14.32 3.07
N LYS A 415 32.29 -15.49 3.60
CA LYS A 415 33.19 -16.66 3.67
C LYS A 415 33.65 -17.11 2.29
N LEU A 416 32.76 -17.11 1.31
CA LEU A 416 33.12 -17.42 -0.09
C LEU A 416 34.05 -16.34 -0.68
N ALA A 417 33.82 -15.06 -0.38
CA ALA A 417 34.66 -13.95 -0.81
C ALA A 417 36.08 -14.07 -0.25
N ASP A 418 36.19 -14.35 1.05
CA ASP A 418 37.45 -14.57 1.75
C ASP A 418 38.18 -15.83 1.21
N ALA A 419 37.43 -16.90 0.92
CA ALA A 419 37.96 -18.08 0.26
C ALA A 419 38.46 -17.78 -1.18
N ALA A 420 37.78 -16.90 -1.92
CA ALA A 420 38.14 -16.53 -3.28
C ALA A 420 39.44 -15.72 -3.34
N ILE A 421 39.68 -14.82 -2.38
CA ILE A 421 40.93 -14.04 -2.32
C ILE A 421 42.10 -14.91 -1.87
N THR A 422 41.93 -15.75 -0.85
CA THR A 422 43.00 -16.60 -0.31
C THR A 422 43.49 -17.65 -1.30
N ARG A 423 42.64 -18.04 -2.26
CA ARG A 423 42.95 -18.98 -3.35
C ARG A 423 43.34 -18.28 -4.66
N SER A 424 43.69 -16.99 -4.61
CA SER A 424 44.18 -16.26 -5.78
C SER A 424 45.62 -16.64 -6.10
N LEU A 425 45.86 -17.16 -7.31
CA LEU A 425 47.15 -17.71 -7.73
C LEU A 425 48.19 -16.65 -8.15
N SER A 426 47.79 -15.38 -8.32
CA SER A 426 48.71 -14.30 -8.73
C SER A 426 48.22 -12.93 -8.26
N LYS A 427 49.14 -11.95 -8.19
CA LYS A 427 48.82 -10.54 -7.87
C LYS A 427 47.73 -9.96 -8.80
N ALA A 428 47.77 -10.31 -10.09
CA ALA A 428 46.80 -9.85 -11.07
C ALA A 428 45.40 -10.45 -10.81
N VAL A 429 45.34 -11.73 -10.45
CA VAL A 429 44.08 -12.42 -10.10
C VAL A 429 43.53 -11.85 -8.79
N LEU A 430 44.35 -11.62 -7.76
CA LEU A 430 43.90 -11.03 -6.50
C LEU A 430 43.32 -9.62 -6.71
N ARG A 431 44.01 -8.75 -7.45
CA ARG A 431 43.52 -7.40 -7.81
C ARG A 431 42.18 -7.45 -8.55
N LYS A 432 42.05 -8.38 -9.51
CA LYS A 432 40.82 -8.60 -10.26
C LYS A 432 39.69 -9.09 -9.34
N THR A 433 39.98 -10.04 -8.45
CA THR A 433 39.01 -10.60 -7.49
C THR A 433 38.49 -9.53 -6.54
N VAL A 434 39.36 -8.77 -5.88
CA VAL A 434 38.97 -7.70 -4.95
C VAL A 434 38.12 -6.64 -5.66
N ARG A 435 38.51 -6.24 -6.88
CA ARG A 435 37.75 -5.28 -7.69
C ARG A 435 36.35 -5.80 -8.07
N GLU A 436 36.27 -7.05 -8.55
CA GLU A 436 34.99 -7.64 -8.96
C GLU A 436 34.03 -7.85 -7.78
N LEU A 437 34.55 -8.20 -6.60
CA LEU A 437 33.75 -8.35 -5.38
C LEU A 437 33.28 -6.99 -4.84
N SER A 438 34.17 -5.99 -4.81
CA SER A 438 33.82 -4.63 -4.41
C SER A 438 32.74 -4.01 -5.32
N ASN A 439 32.83 -4.24 -6.64
CA ASN A 439 31.78 -3.83 -7.58
C ASN A 439 30.43 -4.52 -7.33
N GLN A 440 30.42 -5.69 -6.69
CA GLN A 440 29.21 -6.41 -6.28
C GLN A 440 28.73 -6.02 -4.88
N GLY A 441 29.36 -5.02 -4.24
CA GLY A 441 29.02 -4.57 -2.89
C GLY A 441 29.53 -5.49 -1.76
N ILE A 442 30.39 -6.46 -2.07
CA ILE A 442 30.97 -7.40 -1.10
C ILE A 442 32.43 -7.00 -0.89
N VAL A 443 32.75 -6.59 0.34
CA VAL A 443 34.12 -6.20 0.72
C VAL A 443 34.76 -7.40 1.45
N PRO A 444 35.79 -8.04 0.86
CA PRO A 444 36.49 -9.12 1.56
C PRO A 444 37.13 -8.63 2.86
N SER A 445 37.39 -9.53 3.81
CA SER A 445 37.96 -9.16 5.10
C SER A 445 39.37 -8.57 4.93
N GLU A 446 39.68 -7.55 5.74
CA GLU A 446 41.00 -6.90 5.75
C GLU A 446 42.12 -7.92 6.03
N GLU A 447 41.91 -8.80 7.01
CA GLU A 447 42.83 -9.89 7.34
C GLU A 447 43.05 -10.82 6.14
N GLY A 448 41.98 -11.24 5.45
CA GLY A 448 42.09 -12.11 4.29
C GLY A 448 42.82 -11.47 3.11
N ILE A 449 42.65 -10.16 2.89
CA ILE A 449 43.34 -9.41 1.82
C ILE A 449 44.83 -9.30 2.15
N ARG A 450 45.18 -8.95 3.41
CA ARG A 450 46.57 -8.88 3.87
C ARG A 450 47.25 -10.23 3.73
N ASP A 451 46.66 -11.30 4.26
CA ASP A 451 47.21 -12.66 4.19
C ASP A 451 47.45 -13.13 2.75
N ALA A 452 46.51 -12.88 1.84
CA ALA A 452 46.63 -13.25 0.43
C ALA A 452 47.70 -12.40 -0.29
N ALA A 453 47.75 -11.09 0.01
CA ALA A 453 48.68 -10.16 -0.61
C ALA A 453 50.13 -10.40 -0.13
N GLU A 454 50.34 -10.71 1.15
CA GLU A 454 51.64 -11.10 1.72
C GLU A 454 52.16 -12.40 1.09
N LYS A 455 51.30 -13.43 0.97
CA LYS A 455 51.66 -14.69 0.28
C LYS A 455 52.11 -14.48 -1.16
N LEU A 456 51.59 -13.45 -1.82
CA LEU A 456 51.92 -13.09 -3.19
C LEU A 456 53.05 -12.04 -3.29
N GLY A 457 53.63 -11.63 -2.16
CA GLY A 457 54.75 -10.69 -2.08
C GLY A 457 54.40 -9.26 -2.54
N MET A 458 53.20 -8.77 -2.22
CA MET A 458 52.78 -7.38 -2.47
C MET A 458 53.39 -6.43 -1.43
N THR A 459 53.63 -5.16 -1.80
CA THR A 459 54.14 -4.14 -0.85
C THR A 459 53.02 -3.59 0.04
N GLU A 460 53.35 -2.97 1.18
CA GLU A 460 52.37 -2.36 2.08
C GLU A 460 51.52 -1.28 1.38
N GLU A 461 52.12 -0.53 0.47
CA GLU A 461 51.41 0.43 -0.38
C GLU A 461 50.40 -0.28 -1.31
N GLU A 462 50.81 -1.38 -1.97
CA GLU A 462 49.92 -2.19 -2.81
C GLU A 462 48.78 -2.85 -2.01
N ILE A 463 48.99 -3.12 -0.72
CA ILE A 463 48.00 -3.67 0.21
C ILE A 463 47.00 -2.60 0.62
N LEU A 464 47.48 -1.42 1.05
CA LEU A 464 46.62 -0.29 1.42
C LEU A 464 45.77 0.19 0.23
N GLU A 465 46.30 0.10 -0.99
CA GLU A 465 45.55 0.35 -2.22
C GLU A 465 44.41 -0.65 -2.48
N LEU A 466 44.53 -1.89 -2.00
CA LEU A 466 43.46 -2.91 -2.08
C LEU A 466 42.41 -2.70 -0.99
N LEU A 467 42.80 -2.16 0.17
CA LEU A 467 41.92 -1.94 1.32
C LEU A 467 40.98 -0.73 1.17
N ASN A 468 41.38 0.34 0.47
CA ASN A 468 40.56 1.54 0.26
C ASN A 468 40.33 1.90 -1.23
N PRO A 469 39.53 1.12 -1.98
CA PRO A 469 39.30 1.35 -3.41
C PRO A 469 38.67 2.71 -3.72
N SER A 470 37.75 3.20 -2.87
CA SER A 470 36.98 4.43 -3.10
C SER A 470 37.85 5.70 -3.07
N TYR A 471 38.86 5.77 -2.18
CA TYR A 471 39.82 6.88 -2.14
C TYR A 471 40.65 6.98 -3.42
N ARG A 472 41.14 5.84 -3.95
CA ARG A 472 41.87 5.82 -5.22
C ARG A 472 41.03 6.31 -6.39
N ILE A 473 39.78 5.86 -6.44
CA ILE A 473 38.86 6.25 -7.50
C ILE A 473 38.57 7.75 -7.40
N ALA A 474 38.26 8.27 -6.20
CA ALA A 474 38.03 9.70 -6.00
C ALA A 474 39.26 10.54 -6.38
N LYS A 475 40.46 10.16 -5.91
CA LYS A 475 41.71 10.85 -6.26
C LYS A 475 41.97 10.86 -7.77
N ALA A 476 41.85 9.71 -8.43
CA ALA A 476 42.04 9.60 -9.88
C ALA A 476 41.03 10.45 -10.68
N LEU A 477 39.76 10.48 -10.25
CA LEU A 477 38.73 11.31 -10.89
C LEU A 477 39.03 12.80 -10.74
N ILE A 478 39.50 13.24 -9.57
CA ILE A 478 39.90 14.63 -9.33
C ILE A 478 41.15 14.99 -10.15
N GLU A 479 42.15 14.11 -10.22
CA GLU A 479 43.37 14.30 -11.03
C GLU A 479 43.05 14.45 -12.53
N GLN A 480 42.09 13.68 -13.02
CA GLN A 480 41.56 13.73 -14.39
C GLN A 480 40.64 14.94 -14.63
N GLY A 481 40.35 15.74 -13.61
CA GLY A 481 39.50 16.93 -13.73
C GLY A 481 38.02 16.62 -13.92
N VAL A 482 37.55 15.44 -13.51
CA VAL A 482 36.14 15.07 -13.61
C VAL A 482 35.32 15.97 -12.67
N GLY A 483 34.45 16.79 -13.25
CA GLY A 483 33.61 17.77 -12.54
C GLY A 483 32.21 17.24 -12.18
N ASP A 484 32.06 15.94 -11.92
CA ASP A 484 30.78 15.32 -11.58
C ASP A 484 30.61 15.29 -10.05
N PHE A 485 29.80 16.22 -9.53
CA PHE A 485 29.57 16.37 -8.10
C PHE A 485 28.95 15.12 -7.48
N GLU A 486 27.86 14.58 -8.04
CA GLU A 486 27.12 13.47 -7.43
C GLU A 486 28.00 12.23 -7.33
N ARG A 487 28.73 11.95 -8.40
CA ARG A 487 29.65 10.81 -8.44
C ARG A 487 30.76 10.93 -7.40
N LEU A 488 31.35 12.11 -7.26
CA LEU A 488 32.40 12.35 -6.27
C LEU A 488 31.86 12.34 -4.85
N HIS A 489 30.72 12.97 -4.60
CA HIS A 489 30.09 13.02 -3.29
C HIS A 489 29.73 11.61 -2.80
N ASN A 490 29.09 10.79 -3.64
CA ASN A 490 28.74 9.41 -3.28
C ASN A 490 29.97 8.53 -2.99
N LEU A 491 31.06 8.72 -3.73
CA LEU A 491 32.31 7.99 -3.49
C LEU A 491 32.98 8.41 -2.19
N ILE A 492 32.98 9.71 -1.88
CA ILE A 492 33.63 10.27 -0.69
C ILE A 492 32.81 9.96 0.56
N SER A 493 31.49 10.14 0.53
CA SER A 493 30.58 9.90 1.65
C SER A 493 30.54 8.43 2.07
N ALA A 494 30.58 7.50 1.11
CA ALA A 494 30.59 6.07 1.36
C ALA A 494 31.95 5.53 1.85
N ALA A 495 33.04 6.29 1.66
CA ALA A 495 34.40 5.80 1.89
C ALA A 495 34.89 5.95 3.34
N GLY A 496 34.20 6.71 4.20
CA GLY A 496 34.62 6.92 5.59
C GLY A 496 36.02 7.53 5.70
N LEU A 497 36.36 8.47 4.82
CA LEU A 497 37.70 9.05 4.73
C LEU A 497 38.07 9.84 5.98
N THR A 498 39.35 9.79 6.36
CA THR A 498 39.90 10.62 7.44
C THR A 498 39.99 12.09 7.05
N GLU A 499 39.98 13.00 8.03
CA GLU A 499 40.13 14.44 7.83
C GLU A 499 41.41 14.79 7.02
N ALA A 500 42.49 14.05 7.24
CA ALA A 500 43.74 14.21 6.48
C ALA A 500 43.60 13.84 4.99
N GLN A 501 42.89 12.74 4.68
CA GLN A 501 42.62 12.33 3.31
C GLN A 501 41.66 13.30 2.60
N LEU A 502 40.63 13.78 3.30
CA LEU A 502 39.71 14.80 2.77
C LEU A 502 40.45 16.10 2.45
N ARG A 503 41.38 16.51 3.32
CA ARG A 503 42.26 17.67 3.09
C ARG A 503 43.15 17.47 1.86
N GLU A 504 43.76 16.31 1.70
CA GLU A 504 44.60 16.01 0.53
C GLU A 504 43.77 16.07 -0.77
N LEU A 505 42.57 15.49 -0.79
CA LEU A 505 41.66 15.57 -1.92
C LEU A 505 41.23 17.02 -2.19
N ALA A 506 41.04 17.84 -1.16
CA ALA A 506 40.65 19.24 -1.30
C ALA A 506 41.80 20.11 -1.84
N ASP A 507 43.02 19.87 -1.37
CA ASP A 507 44.22 20.56 -1.87
C ASP A 507 44.46 20.20 -3.34
N LEU A 508 44.31 18.92 -3.69
CA LEU A 508 44.36 18.44 -5.07
C LEU A 508 43.26 19.09 -5.93
N ALA A 509 42.01 19.09 -5.47
CA ALA A 509 40.88 19.71 -6.18
C ALA A 509 41.08 21.21 -6.39
N THR A 510 41.63 21.92 -5.40
CA THR A 510 42.00 23.34 -5.50
C THR A 510 43.07 23.56 -6.57
N SER A 511 44.13 22.74 -6.57
CA SER A 511 45.21 22.83 -7.57
C SER A 511 44.74 22.60 -9.00
N LYS A 512 43.68 21.79 -9.17
CA LYS A 512 43.08 21.43 -10.46
C LYS A 512 41.95 22.37 -10.87
N GLY A 513 41.56 23.34 -10.03
CA GLY A 513 40.41 24.19 -10.31
C GLY A 513 39.07 23.42 -10.31
N ASN A 514 39.00 22.26 -9.65
CA ASN A 514 37.82 21.39 -9.67
C ASN A 514 36.82 21.79 -8.57
N GLN A 515 35.94 22.73 -8.92
CA GLN A 515 34.88 23.24 -8.05
C GLN A 515 33.91 22.15 -7.57
N ALA A 516 33.55 21.19 -8.43
CA ALA A 516 32.61 20.13 -8.08
C ALA A 516 33.19 19.17 -7.03
N ALA A 517 34.48 18.82 -7.16
CA ALA A 517 35.19 18.02 -6.18
C ALA A 517 35.32 18.73 -4.82
N LEU A 518 35.64 20.02 -4.83
CA LEU A 518 35.65 20.83 -3.61
C LEU A 518 34.29 20.90 -2.95
N GLY A 519 33.21 21.03 -3.74
CA GLY A 519 31.84 20.95 -3.25
C GLY A 519 31.56 19.59 -2.59
N ALA A 520 31.89 18.49 -3.26
CA ALA A 520 31.66 17.14 -2.75
C ALA A 520 32.35 16.89 -1.40
N ILE A 521 33.58 17.39 -1.25
CA ILE A 521 34.34 17.33 0.02
C ILE A 521 33.72 18.26 1.06
N ALA A 522 33.31 19.47 0.66
CA ALA A 522 32.70 20.46 1.56
C ALA A 522 31.37 19.99 2.18
N HIS A 523 30.65 19.08 1.52
CA HIS A 523 29.45 18.44 2.06
C HIS A 523 29.73 17.41 3.17
N GLU A 524 30.95 16.84 3.19
CA GLU A 524 31.42 15.92 4.24
C GLU A 524 32.17 16.66 5.35
N ASP A 525 33.13 17.52 4.97
CA ASP A 525 33.89 18.37 5.90
C ASP A 525 34.19 19.73 5.26
N PHE A 526 33.42 20.73 5.67
CA PHE A 526 33.55 22.10 5.20
C PHE A 526 34.89 22.73 5.63
N GLY A 527 35.41 22.35 6.79
CA GLY A 527 36.69 22.84 7.32
C GLY A 527 37.86 22.33 6.48
N ALA A 528 37.88 21.03 6.17
CA ALA A 528 38.89 20.44 5.28
C ALA A 528 38.84 21.05 3.87
N ALA A 529 37.64 21.29 3.33
CA ALA A 529 37.47 21.95 2.05
C ALA A 529 38.02 23.39 2.04
N LEU A 530 37.82 24.15 3.10
CA LEU A 530 38.38 25.50 3.27
C LEU A 530 39.89 25.51 3.62
N GLY A 531 40.46 24.37 3.98
CA GLY A 531 41.86 24.27 4.43
C GLY A 531 42.06 24.72 5.88
N MET A 532 41.01 24.76 6.70
CA MET A 532 41.09 25.09 8.13
C MET A 532 41.86 24.01 8.89
N ALA A 533 42.61 24.37 9.94
CA ALA A 533 43.34 23.41 10.77
C ALA A 533 42.39 22.72 11.78
N PRO A 534 42.66 21.45 12.18
CA PRO A 534 41.80 20.71 13.09
C PRO A 534 41.64 21.41 14.45
N PRO A 535 40.46 21.32 15.09
CA PRO A 535 40.20 21.97 16.37
C PRO A 535 41.05 21.33 17.47
N GLY A 536 42.01 22.09 18.02
CA GLY A 536 42.90 21.62 19.08
C GLY A 536 44.29 22.29 19.14
N ARG A 537 44.71 23.01 18.10
CA ARG A 537 45.88 23.89 18.17
C ARG A 537 45.43 25.32 18.43
N TYR A 538 45.78 25.85 19.61
CA TYR A 538 45.73 27.29 19.91
C TYR A 538 46.38 28.08 18.76
N GLN A 539 45.59 28.78 17.97
CA GLN A 539 46.10 29.85 17.11
C GLN A 539 46.10 31.15 17.91
N ARG A 540 47.24 31.85 17.88
CA ARG A 540 47.33 33.27 18.21
C ARG A 540 46.36 34.04 17.30
N PRO A 541 45.75 35.15 17.78
CA PRO A 541 44.91 35.97 16.93
C PRO A 541 45.78 36.49 15.77
N VAL A 542 45.47 36.06 14.55
CA VAL A 542 46.09 36.63 13.36
C VAL A 542 45.49 38.02 13.19
N THR A 543 46.34 39.03 13.29
CA THR A 543 45.99 40.41 13.00
C THR A 543 45.43 40.52 11.59
N ARG A 544 44.31 41.22 11.50
CA ARG A 544 43.47 41.46 10.33
C ARG A 544 44.19 42.36 9.32
N GLU A 545 45.14 41.82 8.56
CA GLU A 545 45.67 42.45 7.36
C GLU A 545 46.32 41.37 6.50
N GLU A 546 45.80 41.18 5.28
CA GLU A 546 46.29 40.28 4.21
C GLU A 546 45.95 38.77 4.33
N ALA A 547 44.69 38.41 4.07
CA ALA A 547 44.37 37.06 3.57
C ALA A 547 44.95 36.92 2.15
N ALA A 548 45.76 35.88 1.91
CA ALA A 548 46.45 35.68 0.63
C ALA A 548 45.44 35.50 -0.54
N PRO A 549 45.77 35.93 -1.78
CA PRO A 549 44.89 35.80 -2.95
C PRO A 549 44.41 34.35 -3.22
N SER A 550 45.22 33.35 -2.84
CA SER A 550 44.92 31.92 -2.99
C SER A 550 43.82 31.41 -2.06
N GLU A 551 43.71 31.95 -0.84
CA GLU A 551 42.68 31.55 0.14
C GLU A 551 41.31 32.11 -0.24
N LYS A 552 41.28 33.30 -0.83
CA LYS A 552 40.06 33.90 -1.36
C LYS A 552 39.52 33.14 -2.59
N HIS A 553 40.41 32.69 -3.48
CA HIS A 553 40.02 31.88 -4.62
C HIS A 553 39.45 30.50 -4.20
N ARG A 554 40.12 29.82 -3.27
CA ARG A 554 39.65 28.53 -2.72
C ARG A 554 38.27 28.67 -2.05
N SER A 555 38.09 29.68 -1.21
CA SER A 555 36.81 29.90 -0.53
C SER A 555 35.66 30.22 -1.50
N GLU A 556 35.92 30.98 -2.56
CA GLU A 556 34.93 31.23 -3.63
C GLU A 556 34.57 29.95 -4.39
N MET A 557 35.55 29.09 -4.70
CA MET A 557 35.29 27.79 -5.31
C MET A 557 34.50 26.87 -4.38
N VAL A 558 34.85 26.79 -3.10
CA VAL A 558 34.11 25.97 -2.12
C VAL A 558 32.65 26.42 -2.04
N LEU A 559 32.40 27.73 -1.89
CA LEU A 559 31.04 28.27 -1.83
C LEU A 559 30.26 28.05 -3.13
N GLY A 560 30.91 28.18 -4.29
CA GLY A 560 30.30 27.86 -5.57
C GLY A 560 30.01 26.37 -5.74
N GLY A 561 30.87 25.49 -5.22
CA GLY A 561 30.73 24.04 -5.28
C GLY A 561 29.62 23.49 -4.39
N LEU A 562 29.37 24.13 -3.24
CA LEU A 562 28.27 23.76 -2.33
C LEU A 562 26.91 23.74 -3.04
N LEU A 563 26.66 24.68 -3.95
CA LEU A 563 25.39 24.76 -4.68
C LEU A 563 25.12 23.54 -5.57
N GLY A 564 26.12 22.70 -5.83
CA GLY A 564 25.97 21.45 -6.57
C GLY A 564 25.32 20.31 -5.77
N GLY A 565 25.23 20.43 -4.44
CA GLY A 565 24.71 19.36 -3.56
C GLY A 565 23.36 19.64 -2.91
N PRO A 566 22.91 18.74 -2.01
CA PRO A 566 21.61 18.85 -1.36
C PRO A 566 21.51 20.13 -0.53
N ALA A 567 20.46 20.92 -0.77
CA ALA A 567 20.22 22.17 -0.06
C ALA A 567 20.07 21.97 1.47
N THR A 568 19.58 20.81 1.90
CA THR A 568 19.43 20.46 3.33
C THR A 568 20.79 20.40 4.03
N ASN A 569 21.80 19.87 3.36
CA ASN A 569 23.17 19.81 3.89
C ASN A 569 23.78 21.21 4.09
N ILE A 570 23.43 22.21 3.27
CA ILE A 570 23.98 23.57 3.43
C ILE A 570 23.44 24.25 4.69
N VAL A 571 22.17 24.03 5.03
CA VAL A 571 21.60 24.51 6.30
C VAL A 571 22.30 23.84 7.47
N ARG A 572 22.61 22.54 7.37
CA ARG A 572 23.41 21.81 8.37
C ARG A 572 24.83 22.39 8.49
N ILE A 573 25.50 22.62 7.37
CA ILE A 573 26.85 23.22 7.34
C ILE A 573 26.85 24.60 8.01
N TRP A 574 25.82 25.42 7.78
CA TRP A 574 25.67 26.70 8.47
C TRP A 574 25.67 26.52 10.00
N TYR A 575 24.80 25.68 10.54
CA TYR A 575 24.75 25.48 12.00
C TYR A 575 26.02 24.85 12.57
N ALA A 576 26.73 24.00 11.81
CA ALA A 576 27.97 23.37 12.24
C ALA A 576 29.18 24.34 12.26
N TYR A 577 29.28 25.27 11.31
CA TYR A 577 30.49 26.06 11.10
C TYR A 577 30.34 27.58 11.32
N ARG A 578 29.13 28.12 11.54
CA ARG A 578 28.89 29.58 11.66
C ARG A 578 29.75 30.30 12.71
N ASP A 579 30.18 29.60 13.76
CA ASP A 579 31.00 30.18 14.85
C ASP A 579 32.51 29.93 14.65
N SER A 580 32.91 29.04 13.73
CA SER A 580 34.32 28.68 13.47
C SER A 580 34.89 29.32 12.20
N ILE A 581 34.05 29.87 11.34
CA ILE A 581 34.46 30.43 10.03
C ILE A 581 34.66 31.96 10.06
N PRO A 582 35.53 32.50 9.19
CA PRO A 582 35.74 33.94 9.04
C PRO A 582 34.46 34.73 8.72
N ASP A 583 34.40 35.99 9.16
CA ASP A 583 33.21 36.86 9.05
C ASP A 583 32.70 37.03 7.61
N ASP A 584 33.59 37.09 6.63
CA ASP A 584 33.28 37.29 5.21
C ASP A 584 32.64 36.02 4.60
N ILE A 585 33.19 34.85 4.89
CA ILE A 585 32.63 33.55 4.50
C ILE A 585 31.31 33.33 5.24
N ARG A 586 31.24 33.70 6.52
CA ARG A 586 30.02 33.60 7.33
C ARG A 586 28.87 34.38 6.72
N GLN A 587 29.07 35.64 6.33
CA GLN A 587 28.02 36.44 5.70
C GLN A 587 27.54 35.84 4.37
N LYS A 588 28.47 35.38 3.53
CA LYS A 588 28.13 34.72 2.26
C LYS A 588 27.36 33.42 2.47
N LEU A 589 27.85 32.56 3.37
CA LEU A 589 27.20 31.28 3.70
C LEU A 589 25.81 31.50 4.30
N LYS A 590 25.62 32.52 5.16
CA LYS A 590 24.31 32.89 5.71
C LYS A 590 23.32 33.25 4.62
N GLU A 591 23.72 34.06 3.63
CA GLU A 591 22.84 34.45 2.53
C GLU A 591 22.48 33.26 1.64
N ILE A 592 23.42 32.34 1.39
CA ILE A 592 23.16 31.09 0.67
C ILE A 592 22.19 30.21 1.46
N ALA A 593 22.47 29.98 2.75
CA ALA A 593 21.63 29.18 3.63
C ALA A 593 20.21 29.77 3.74
N LYS A 594 20.06 31.09 3.84
CA LYS A 594 18.76 31.78 3.88
C LYS A 594 17.94 31.51 2.62
N ARG A 595 18.55 31.67 1.44
CA ARG A 595 17.87 31.41 0.15
C ARG A 595 17.44 29.93 0.03
N LEU A 596 18.34 29.02 0.37
CA LEU A 596 18.08 27.59 0.29
C LEU A 596 17.05 27.10 1.31
N LEU A 597 17.05 27.65 2.52
CA LEU A 597 16.05 27.39 3.55
C LEU A 597 14.65 27.81 3.07
N ILE A 598 14.55 28.98 2.42
CA ILE A 598 13.31 29.44 1.79
C ILE A 598 12.85 28.47 0.68
N ASP A 599 13.76 28.05 -0.20
CA ASP A 599 13.44 27.15 -1.30
C ASP A 599 13.09 25.73 -0.84
N LEU A 600 13.72 25.24 0.23
CA LEU A 600 13.33 24.00 0.91
C LEU A 600 11.93 24.11 1.49
N GLY A 601 11.63 25.20 2.21
CA GLY A 601 10.29 25.46 2.72
C GLY A 601 9.22 25.43 1.63
N LYS A 602 9.47 26.10 0.48
CA LYS A 602 8.57 26.04 -0.69
C LYS A 602 8.40 24.64 -1.26
N ARG A 603 9.50 23.90 -1.42
CA ARG A 603 9.48 22.53 -1.96
C ARG A 603 8.71 21.58 -1.06
N TYR A 604 9.01 21.59 0.22
CA TYR A 604 8.31 20.76 1.20
C TYR A 604 6.85 21.16 1.35
N ALA A 605 6.52 22.45 1.34
CA ALA A 605 5.13 22.89 1.30
C ALA A 605 4.39 22.34 0.08
N ARG A 606 4.98 22.39 -1.13
CA ARG A 606 4.36 21.81 -2.34
C ARG A 606 4.19 20.29 -2.26
N ALA A 607 5.19 19.57 -1.76
CA ALA A 607 5.14 18.12 -1.59
C ALA A 607 4.09 17.70 -0.55
N THR A 608 3.94 18.50 0.51
CA THR A 608 3.01 18.24 1.62
C THR A 608 1.57 18.72 1.31
N MET A 609 1.40 19.74 0.45
CA MET A 609 0.12 20.42 0.22
C MET A 609 -0.48 20.26 -1.18
N GLY A 610 0.00 19.28 -1.95
CA GLY A 610 -0.55 18.91 -3.26
C GLY A 610 -1.94 18.24 -3.23
N SER A 611 -2.55 18.07 -2.06
CA SER A 611 -3.99 17.75 -1.85
C SER A 611 -4.25 17.57 -0.35
N SER A 612 -5.08 18.41 0.29
CA SER A 612 -5.96 17.98 1.42
C SER A 612 -5.35 17.14 2.60
N MET A 613 -4.12 17.41 3.09
CA MET A 613 -3.42 16.48 4.00
C MET A 613 -3.46 16.77 5.52
N LEU A 614 -4.26 17.72 6.00
CA LEU A 614 -4.48 17.92 7.46
C LEU A 614 -5.93 17.65 7.86
N GLY A 615 -6.63 16.82 7.08
CA GLY A 615 -8.08 16.73 7.12
C GLY A 615 -8.68 17.91 6.38
N GLY A 616 -8.79 17.80 5.06
CA GLY A 616 -9.67 18.68 4.32
C GLY A 616 -11.09 18.42 4.80
N ILE A 617 -11.70 19.38 5.50
CA ILE A 617 -13.16 19.47 5.52
C ILE A 617 -13.55 19.46 4.04
N GLN A 618 -14.30 18.44 3.61
CA GLN A 618 -14.94 18.47 2.29
C GLN A 618 -15.54 19.85 2.13
N GLN A 619 -15.26 20.53 1.02
CA GLN A 619 -15.86 21.82 0.72
C GLN A 619 -17.35 21.73 1.02
N SER A 620 -17.75 22.27 2.17
CA SER A 620 -19.12 22.22 2.64
C SER A 620 -19.75 23.45 2.03
N THR A 621 -20.47 23.23 0.94
CA THR A 621 -21.36 24.25 0.42
C THR A 621 -22.48 24.39 1.42
N THR A 622 -22.40 25.40 2.28
CA THR A 622 -23.50 25.75 3.18
C THR A 622 -24.37 26.78 2.49
N VAL A 623 -25.66 26.50 2.43
CA VAL A 623 -26.66 27.40 1.89
C VAL A 623 -27.15 28.31 3.02
N ARG A 624 -27.10 29.62 2.83
CA ARG A 624 -27.64 30.61 3.79
C ARG A 624 -28.38 31.75 3.08
N PRO A 625 -29.31 32.44 3.76
CA PRO A 625 -29.91 33.68 3.26
C PRO A 625 -28.87 34.73 2.87
N PHE A 626 -29.13 35.40 1.75
CA PHE A 626 -28.38 36.54 1.21
C PHE A 626 -28.51 37.73 2.16
N ARG A 627 -27.39 38.40 2.41
CA ARG A 627 -27.33 39.63 3.20
C ARG A 627 -26.81 40.76 2.33
N ILE A 628 -27.29 41.96 2.61
CA ILE A 628 -26.85 43.18 1.90
C ILE A 628 -25.33 43.34 2.10
N GLY A 629 -24.56 43.21 1.01
CA GLY A 629 -23.09 43.23 1.00
C GLY A 629 -22.43 41.92 0.54
N ASP A 630 -23.20 40.83 0.41
CA ASP A 630 -22.72 39.58 -0.19
C ASP A 630 -22.55 39.73 -1.72
N ASP A 631 -21.63 38.96 -2.30
CA ASP A 631 -21.41 38.93 -3.74
C ASP A 631 -22.62 38.29 -4.46
N ILE A 632 -23.17 39.01 -5.44
CA ILE A 632 -24.38 38.64 -6.17
C ILE A 632 -24.14 37.36 -6.98
N ASP A 633 -22.90 37.12 -7.40
CA ASP A 633 -22.52 35.93 -8.18
C ASP A 633 -22.58 34.63 -7.36
N LEU A 634 -22.69 34.72 -6.03
CA LEU A 634 -22.82 33.56 -5.13
C LEU A 634 -24.27 33.15 -4.87
N ILE A 635 -25.25 33.88 -5.41
CA ILE A 635 -26.67 33.54 -5.29
C ILE A 635 -26.96 32.27 -6.08
N ASP A 636 -27.42 31.22 -5.38
CA ASP A 636 -27.91 29.99 -5.99
C ASP A 636 -29.40 30.14 -6.25
N LEU A 637 -29.71 30.57 -7.48
CA LEU A 637 -31.09 30.76 -7.92
C LEU A 637 -31.89 29.45 -7.92
N GLU A 638 -31.27 28.29 -8.14
CA GLU A 638 -31.98 27.01 -8.15
C GLU A 638 -32.43 26.64 -6.74
N GLU A 639 -31.53 26.71 -5.76
CA GLU A 639 -31.85 26.42 -4.35
C GLU A 639 -32.84 27.46 -3.77
N THR A 640 -32.70 28.72 -4.18
CA THR A 640 -33.66 29.80 -3.85
C THR A 640 -35.06 29.47 -4.35
N ILE A 641 -35.20 29.04 -5.61
CA ILE A 641 -36.48 28.67 -6.22
C ILE A 641 -37.08 27.44 -5.53
N ASP A 642 -36.28 26.39 -5.28
CA ASP A 642 -36.75 25.19 -4.60
C ASP A 642 -37.22 25.48 -3.15
N SER A 643 -36.53 26.37 -2.43
CA SER A 643 -36.94 26.82 -1.09
C SER A 643 -38.26 27.62 -1.13
N LEU A 644 -38.41 28.54 -2.08
CA LEU A 644 -39.65 29.30 -2.25
C LEU A 644 -40.83 28.42 -2.66
N LEU A 645 -40.61 27.47 -3.58
CA LEU A 645 -41.63 26.52 -4.02
C LEU A 645 -42.03 25.55 -2.91
N SER A 646 -41.07 25.05 -2.12
CA SER A 646 -41.36 24.19 -0.97
C SER A 646 -42.09 24.92 0.17
N GLN A 647 -41.90 26.23 0.28
CA GLN A 647 -42.69 27.11 1.15
C GLN A 647 -44.06 27.51 0.54
N GLY A 648 -44.37 27.06 -0.67
CA GLY A 648 -45.65 27.32 -1.34
C GLY A 648 -45.77 28.69 -2.00
N ARG A 649 -44.67 29.45 -2.13
CA ARG A 649 -44.61 30.77 -2.77
C ARG A 649 -44.31 30.64 -4.26
N GLY A 650 -45.32 30.24 -5.04
CA GLY A 650 -45.18 29.96 -6.48
C GLY A 650 -45.42 31.15 -7.41
N ASP A 651 -45.87 32.29 -6.90
CA ASP A 651 -46.23 33.49 -7.66
C ASP A 651 -45.11 34.54 -7.69
N PHE A 652 -44.05 34.39 -6.88
CA PHE A 652 -42.84 35.24 -6.82
C PHE A 652 -43.10 36.76 -6.69
N GLN A 653 -44.32 37.17 -6.29
CA GLN A 653 -44.73 38.58 -6.34
C GLN A 653 -44.17 39.43 -5.19
N ILE A 654 -43.73 38.79 -4.11
CA ILE A 654 -43.08 39.42 -2.97
C ILE A 654 -41.80 38.62 -2.75
N LEU A 655 -40.63 39.26 -2.90
CA LEU A 655 -39.32 38.68 -2.62
C LEU A 655 -38.54 39.69 -1.77
N ASP A 656 -38.11 39.26 -0.59
CA ASP A 656 -37.20 40.02 0.26
C ASP A 656 -35.75 39.60 -0.03
N ALA A 657 -34.77 40.44 0.31
CA ALA A 657 -33.35 40.11 0.10
C ALA A 657 -32.95 38.80 0.81
N GLU A 658 -33.58 38.49 1.95
CA GLU A 658 -33.36 37.27 2.72
C GLU A 658 -33.96 36.01 2.08
N ASP A 659 -34.83 36.15 1.06
CA ASP A 659 -35.39 35.03 0.32
C ASP A 659 -34.37 34.39 -0.63
N PHE A 660 -33.35 35.15 -1.04
CA PHE A 660 -32.27 34.63 -1.89
C PHE A 660 -31.29 33.82 -1.07
N LEU A 661 -30.94 32.64 -1.55
CA LEU A 661 -29.97 31.75 -0.91
C LEU A 661 -28.63 31.85 -1.64
N ILE A 662 -27.54 31.98 -0.88
CA ILE A 662 -26.18 31.96 -1.42
C ILE A 662 -25.50 30.63 -1.10
N CYS A 663 -24.73 30.14 -2.07
CA CYS A 663 -23.88 28.97 -1.95
C CYS A 663 -22.45 29.43 -1.66
N GLU A 664 -22.07 29.45 -0.38
CA GLU A 664 -20.71 29.78 0.02
C GLU A 664 -19.88 28.49 0.12
N THR A 665 -18.77 28.43 -0.62
CA THR A 665 -17.75 27.39 -0.42
C THR A 665 -16.91 27.78 0.78
N TYR A 666 -17.19 27.18 1.94
CA TYR A 666 -16.43 27.50 3.15
C TYR A 666 -15.01 26.91 3.05
N GLN A 667 -14.01 27.72 2.66
CA GLN A 667 -12.62 27.41 3.02
C GLN A 667 -12.47 27.70 4.51
N GLY A 668 -12.46 26.66 5.33
CA GLY A 668 -12.26 26.82 6.78
C GLY A 668 -10.94 27.52 7.07
N HIS A 669 -11.00 28.71 7.65
CA HIS A 669 -9.82 29.37 8.23
C HIS A 669 -9.28 28.51 9.37
N ARG A 670 -8.04 28.05 9.25
CA ARG A 670 -7.31 27.31 10.29
C ARG A 670 -6.33 28.25 10.97
N ALA A 671 -5.95 27.93 12.19
CA ALA A 671 -4.89 28.62 12.91
C ALA A 671 -3.81 27.64 13.34
N PHE A 672 -2.56 28.02 13.11
CA PHE A 672 -1.37 27.25 13.42
C PHE A 672 -0.46 28.04 14.36
N VAL A 673 0.02 27.39 15.42
CA VAL A 673 1.11 27.90 16.25
C VAL A 673 2.24 26.89 16.26
N TRP A 674 3.44 27.33 15.88
CA TRP A 674 4.65 26.53 15.95
C TRP A 674 5.51 27.00 17.12
N ALA A 675 5.73 26.14 18.10
CA ALA A 675 6.62 26.38 19.23
C ALA A 675 7.88 25.54 19.08
N LEU A 676 9.04 26.17 19.05
CA LEU A 676 10.33 25.53 18.79
C LEU A 676 11.25 25.65 20.00
N ASP A 677 11.74 24.50 20.44
CA ASP A 677 12.77 24.40 21.46
C ASP A 677 14.12 24.85 20.93
N LYS A 678 14.76 25.78 21.64
CA LYS A 678 16.13 26.25 21.43
C LYS A 678 17.00 26.08 22.68
N SER A 679 16.68 25.11 23.53
CA SER A 679 17.50 24.77 24.71
C SER A 679 18.88 24.24 24.34
N GLY A 680 19.81 24.17 25.31
CA GLY A 680 21.17 23.69 25.06
C GLY A 680 21.26 22.26 24.51
N SER A 681 20.30 21.37 24.81
CA SER A 681 20.25 20.01 24.26
C SER A 681 19.85 19.95 22.79
N MET A 682 19.36 21.08 22.25
CA MET A 682 19.09 21.29 20.84
C MET A 682 20.31 21.81 20.06
N ASP A 683 21.49 21.95 20.70
CA ASP A 683 22.73 22.39 20.07
C ASP A 683 23.34 21.30 19.17
N SER A 684 22.60 20.90 18.13
CA SER A 684 23.12 20.10 17.04
C SER A 684 22.69 20.67 15.68
N PRO A 685 23.57 20.60 14.66
CA PRO A 685 23.25 21.09 13.33
C PRO A 685 22.02 20.42 12.71
N ASP A 686 21.85 19.13 12.97
CA ASP A 686 20.72 18.35 12.45
C ASP A 686 19.40 18.78 13.08
N LYS A 687 19.36 18.96 14.42
CA LYS A 687 18.14 19.36 15.14
C LYS A 687 17.68 20.76 14.75
N LEU A 688 18.57 21.76 14.81
CA LEU A 688 18.21 23.15 14.47
C LEU A 688 17.88 23.31 12.98
N GLY A 689 18.61 22.60 12.12
CA GLY A 689 18.33 22.57 10.68
C GLY A 689 16.95 22.00 10.37
N MET A 690 16.63 20.84 10.95
CA MET A 690 15.32 20.20 10.83
C MET A 690 14.18 21.12 11.25
N LEU A 691 14.29 21.75 12.42
CA LEU A 691 13.24 22.62 12.95
C LEU A 691 13.04 23.87 12.10
N SER A 692 14.12 24.48 11.63
CA SER A 692 14.06 25.66 10.77
C SER A 692 13.37 25.33 9.45
N ILE A 693 13.71 24.19 8.84
CA ILE A 693 13.06 23.74 7.60
C ILE A 693 11.57 23.44 7.84
N SER A 694 11.24 22.85 8.99
CA SER A 694 9.85 22.52 9.35
C SER A 694 8.95 23.76 9.47
N VAL A 695 9.44 24.80 10.15
CA VAL A 695 8.71 26.08 10.26
C VAL A 695 8.52 26.72 8.91
N MET A 696 9.54 26.69 8.06
CA MET A 696 9.48 27.27 6.72
C MET A 696 8.51 26.51 5.82
N ALA A 697 8.48 25.18 5.91
CA ALA A 697 7.49 24.35 5.22
C ALA A 697 6.06 24.67 5.69
N GLY A 698 5.85 24.80 7.02
CA GLY A 698 4.58 25.23 7.60
C GLY A 698 4.15 26.61 7.09
N LEU A 699 5.04 27.60 7.16
CA LEU A 699 4.79 28.97 6.72
C LEU A 699 4.38 29.05 5.25
N TYR A 700 5.01 28.27 4.37
CA TYR A 700 4.67 28.20 2.95
C TYR A 700 3.42 27.37 2.65
N GLY A 701 3.14 26.36 3.47
CA GLY A 701 1.95 25.56 3.31
C GLY A 701 0.68 26.32 3.71
N VAL A 702 0.70 26.99 4.84
CA VAL A 702 -0.49 27.57 5.47
C VAL A 702 -0.66 29.06 5.14
N GLN A 703 -0.27 29.49 3.94
CA GLN A 703 -0.25 30.92 3.54
C GLN A 703 -1.61 31.63 3.63
N LYS A 704 -2.72 30.89 3.54
CA LYS A 704 -4.09 31.41 3.64
C LYS A 704 -4.67 31.34 5.06
N ASP A 705 -3.95 30.70 5.97
CA ASP A 705 -4.35 30.43 7.35
C ASP A 705 -3.60 31.37 8.31
N ASP A 706 -4.10 31.44 9.53
CA ASP A 706 -3.51 32.17 10.64
C ASP A 706 -2.25 31.40 11.12
N PHE A 707 -1.07 32.04 11.19
CA PHE A 707 0.20 31.35 11.49
C PHE A 707 1.11 32.14 12.43
N GLY A 708 1.45 31.54 13.58
CA GLY A 708 2.38 32.08 14.58
C GLY A 708 3.58 31.18 14.84
N VAL A 709 4.72 31.78 15.19
CA VAL A 709 5.97 31.09 15.51
C VAL A 709 6.59 31.67 16.78
N ILE A 710 6.93 30.80 17.72
CA ILE A 710 7.60 31.14 18.97
C ILE A 710 8.77 30.18 19.23
N LEU A 711 9.91 30.73 19.64
CA LEU A 711 11.05 29.96 20.10
C LEU A 711 11.05 29.96 21.63
N PHE A 712 11.50 28.88 22.27
CA PHE A 712 11.59 28.81 23.72
C PHE A 712 12.84 28.09 24.20
N ASP A 713 13.44 28.63 25.26
CA ASP A 713 14.36 27.93 26.15
C ASP A 713 13.87 28.13 27.60
N SER A 714 14.61 28.87 28.43
CA SER A 714 14.14 29.40 29.71
C SER A 714 13.29 30.66 29.53
N VAL A 715 13.36 31.30 28.36
CA VAL A 715 12.60 32.48 27.94
C VAL A 715 11.99 32.21 26.56
N SER A 716 10.78 32.72 26.31
CA SER A 716 10.15 32.62 25.00
C SER A 716 10.40 33.86 24.14
N HIS A 717 10.72 33.65 22.87
CA HIS A 717 10.99 34.67 21.88
C HIS A 717 10.01 34.54 20.71
N VAL A 718 9.17 35.54 20.51
CA VAL A 718 8.17 35.54 19.42
C VAL A 718 8.86 35.92 18.12
N VAL A 719 8.77 35.05 17.11
CA VAL A 719 9.30 35.30 15.76
C VAL A 719 8.21 35.92 14.87
N LYS A 720 6.98 35.41 14.98
CA LYS A 720 5.81 35.89 14.26
C LYS A 720 4.55 35.66 15.08
N ARG A 721 3.69 36.66 15.21
CA ARG A 721 2.36 36.48 15.82
C ARG A 721 1.32 36.04 14.79
N ILE A 722 0.22 35.44 15.25
CA ILE A 722 -0.87 35.00 14.36
C ILE A 722 -1.52 36.17 13.60
N ASP A 723 -1.67 37.32 14.26
CA ASP A 723 -2.28 38.55 13.72
C ASP A 723 -1.34 39.33 12.77
N GLU A 724 -0.05 39.01 12.80
CA GLU A 724 0.98 39.66 11.97
C GLU A 724 1.03 39.08 10.56
N ARG A 725 0.10 39.51 9.71
CA ARG A 725 0.00 39.06 8.30
C ARG A 725 1.12 39.58 7.38
N SER A 726 1.82 40.65 7.76
CA SER A 726 2.78 41.37 6.89
C SER A 726 4.25 41.04 7.12
N VAL A 727 4.58 40.03 7.94
CA VAL A 727 5.98 39.67 8.20
C VAL A 727 6.60 39.01 6.96
N SER A 728 7.73 39.53 6.48
CA SER A 728 8.42 38.96 5.33
C SER A 728 9.03 37.59 5.66
N VAL A 729 8.96 36.68 4.70
CA VAL A 729 9.47 35.32 4.85
C VAL A 729 10.99 35.32 5.04
N GLU A 730 11.67 36.27 4.41
CA GLU A 730 13.12 36.48 4.54
C GLU A 730 13.53 36.86 5.97
N LYS A 731 12.69 37.62 6.68
CA LYS A 731 12.93 37.96 8.08
C LYS A 731 12.82 36.70 8.95
N VAL A 732 11.74 35.93 8.79
CA VAL A 732 11.56 34.67 9.54
C VAL A 732 12.72 33.71 9.29
N ALA A 733 13.15 33.55 8.03
CA ALA A 733 14.29 32.70 7.68
C ALA A 733 15.61 33.19 8.32
N SER A 734 15.85 34.51 8.36
CA SER A 734 17.02 35.07 9.04
C SER A 734 16.95 34.84 10.55
N ASP A 735 15.81 35.10 11.17
CA ASP A 735 15.60 34.94 12.61
C ASP A 735 15.83 33.47 13.03
N LEU A 736 15.39 32.50 12.21
CA LEU A 736 15.64 31.07 12.42
C LEU A 736 17.12 30.67 12.30
N LEU A 737 17.85 31.23 11.33
CA LEU A 737 19.28 30.94 11.14
C LEU A 737 20.18 31.55 12.23
N ASP A 738 19.71 32.65 12.84
CA ASP A 738 20.40 33.33 13.94
C ASP A 738 20.12 32.69 15.32
N VAL A 739 19.22 31.70 15.39
CA VAL A 739 18.91 31.00 16.64
C VAL A 739 20.14 30.31 17.21
N ARG A 740 20.43 30.61 18.48
CA ARG A 740 21.43 29.91 19.28
C ARG A 740 20.73 29.03 20.30
N ALA A 741 21.20 27.80 20.41
CA ALA A 741 20.81 26.92 21.49
C ALA A 741 21.38 27.49 22.81
N SER A 742 20.53 27.72 23.81
CA SER A 742 20.96 28.29 25.09
C SER A 742 20.00 27.95 26.22
N GLY A 743 20.49 27.97 27.47
CA GLY A 743 19.64 27.83 28.66
C GLY A 743 19.04 26.44 28.87
N GLY A 744 18.13 26.34 29.85
CA GLY A 744 17.31 25.15 30.10
C GLY A 744 16.00 25.16 29.30
N THR A 745 15.24 24.07 29.37
CA THR A 745 14.05 23.85 28.53
C THR A 745 12.75 24.12 29.30
N GLY A 746 12.10 25.26 29.08
CA GLY A 746 10.83 25.66 29.72
C GLY A 746 9.71 25.90 28.70
N GLY A 747 8.76 24.97 28.61
CA GLY A 747 7.67 24.99 27.63
C GLY A 747 6.43 25.76 28.08
N ARG A 748 6.28 26.10 29.37
CA ARG A 748 5.05 26.71 29.89
C ARG A 748 4.73 28.03 29.21
N ALA A 749 5.73 28.90 29.06
CA ALA A 749 5.52 30.24 28.52
C ALA A 749 5.10 30.21 27.04
N SER A 750 5.67 29.29 26.24
CA SER A 750 5.32 29.13 24.83
C SER A 750 3.93 28.52 24.65
N LEU A 751 3.57 27.50 25.43
CA LEU A 751 2.23 26.91 25.40
C LEU A 751 1.14 27.87 25.89
N LYS A 752 1.42 28.64 26.94
CA LYS A 752 0.50 29.68 27.43
C LYS A 752 0.27 30.74 26.34
N TRP A 753 1.35 31.19 25.70
CA TRP A 753 1.26 32.14 24.60
C TRP A 753 0.48 31.57 23.41
N ALA A 754 0.68 30.30 23.06
CA ALA A 754 -0.07 29.63 22.00
C ALA A 754 -1.58 29.61 22.30
N LEU A 755 -1.96 29.23 23.53
CA LEU A 755 -3.35 29.22 23.99
C LEU A 755 -4.00 30.61 23.90
N GLU A 756 -3.30 31.66 24.37
CA GLU A 756 -3.78 33.04 24.29
C GLU A 756 -3.99 33.51 22.83
N ASN A 757 -3.15 33.05 21.90
CA ASN A 757 -3.32 33.34 20.48
C ASN A 757 -4.51 32.58 19.87
N PHE A 758 -4.70 31.32 20.28
CA PHE A 758 -5.84 30.49 19.85
C PHE A 758 -7.19 30.99 20.38
N GLU A 759 -7.22 31.67 21.52
CA GLU A 759 -8.43 32.29 22.06
C GLU A 759 -8.83 33.57 21.28
N ARG A 760 -7.87 34.21 20.61
CA ARG A 760 -8.10 35.44 19.84
C ARG A 760 -8.46 35.20 18.38
N THR A 761 -8.02 34.07 17.81
CA THR A 761 -8.38 33.71 16.42
C THR A 761 -9.82 33.20 16.33
N ARG A 762 -10.47 33.50 15.21
CA ARG A 762 -11.81 33.00 14.85
C ARG A 762 -11.75 31.70 14.03
N ALA A 763 -10.55 31.12 13.87
CA ALA A 763 -10.36 29.88 13.13
C ALA A 763 -11.18 28.72 13.74
N LYS A 764 -11.83 27.94 12.88
CA LYS A 764 -12.63 26.77 13.29
C LYS A 764 -11.75 25.60 13.71
N GLU A 765 -10.61 25.44 13.06
CA GLU A 765 -9.63 24.40 13.39
C GLU A 765 -8.34 25.05 13.88
N LYS A 766 -7.81 24.54 14.98
CA LYS A 766 -6.65 25.10 15.70
C LYS A 766 -5.63 24.01 15.91
N ILE A 767 -4.40 24.23 15.46
CA ILE A 767 -3.34 23.22 15.46
C ILE A 767 -2.09 23.80 16.11
N CYS A 768 -1.69 23.23 17.25
CA CYS A 768 -0.46 23.57 17.95
C CYS A 768 0.62 22.53 17.64
N ILE A 769 1.74 22.97 17.08
CA ILE A 769 2.89 22.13 16.79
C ILE A 769 4.01 22.48 17.77
N PHE A 770 4.42 21.50 18.57
CA PHE A 770 5.38 21.64 19.65
C PHE A 770 6.64 20.83 19.34
N SER A 771 7.69 21.51 18.92
CA SER A 771 8.97 20.92 18.53
C SER A 771 9.97 20.95 19.68
N THR A 772 10.34 19.79 20.24
CA THR A 772 11.23 19.68 21.41
C THR A 772 11.90 18.30 21.48
N ASP A 773 12.99 18.18 22.25
CA ASP A 773 13.52 16.88 22.68
C ASP A 773 12.88 16.37 23.99
N ALA A 774 11.85 17.07 24.48
CA ALA A 774 11.01 16.71 25.61
C ALA A 774 11.72 16.65 26.98
N PHE A 775 12.92 17.21 27.12
CA PHE A 775 13.59 17.39 28.42
C PHE A 775 13.09 18.64 29.16
N LEU A 776 11.76 18.77 29.30
CA LEU A 776 11.12 19.95 29.89
C LEU A 776 11.33 20.04 31.42
N SER A 777 11.86 21.17 31.87
CA SER A 777 12.01 21.51 33.30
C SER A 777 10.66 21.77 33.99
N ASP A 778 9.64 22.18 33.23
CA ASP A 778 8.30 22.53 33.67
C ASP A 778 7.22 21.58 33.09
N GLN A 779 7.58 20.30 32.90
CA GLN A 779 6.73 19.25 32.33
C GLN A 779 5.30 19.24 32.91
N ALA A 780 5.16 19.25 34.24
CA ALA A 780 3.85 19.20 34.89
C ALA A 780 2.96 20.43 34.60
N GLU A 781 3.55 21.59 34.33
CA GLU A 781 2.81 22.79 33.94
C GLU A 781 2.42 22.73 32.46
N CYS A 782 3.31 22.20 31.61
CA CYS A 782 3.02 21.95 30.20
C CYS A 782 1.87 20.94 30.03
N GLU A 783 1.85 19.87 30.81
CA GLU A 783 0.76 18.87 30.82
C GLU A 783 -0.60 19.50 31.18
N LYS A 784 -0.63 20.43 32.13
CA LYS A 784 -1.87 21.17 32.50
C LYS A 784 -2.33 22.09 31.38
N LEU A 785 -1.41 22.71 30.63
CA LEU A 785 -1.76 23.55 29.48
C LEU A 785 -2.22 22.71 28.28
N ALA A 786 -1.57 21.58 28.04
CA ALA A 786 -1.98 20.58 27.04
C ALA A 786 -3.41 20.07 27.28
N GLU A 787 -3.77 19.80 28.54
CA GLU A 787 -5.14 19.42 28.92
C GLU A 787 -6.16 20.55 28.64
N LYS A 788 -5.79 21.82 28.87
CA LYS A 788 -6.63 22.96 28.48
C LYS A 788 -6.78 23.08 26.96
N MET A 789 -5.72 22.82 26.20
CA MET A 789 -5.77 22.84 24.73
C MET A 789 -6.75 21.79 24.20
N LYS A 790 -6.76 20.59 24.80
CA LYS A 790 -7.76 19.55 24.51
C LYS A 790 -9.19 20.02 24.74
N HIS A 791 -9.46 20.69 25.86
CA HIS A 791 -10.81 21.24 26.15
C HIS A 791 -11.28 22.30 25.14
N GLN A 792 -10.35 22.94 24.43
CA GLN A 792 -10.64 23.91 23.38
C GLN A 792 -10.59 23.30 21.96
N GLU A 793 -10.57 21.97 21.85
CA GLU A 793 -10.50 21.23 20.57
C GLU A 793 -9.27 21.62 19.72
N ILE A 794 -8.17 22.00 20.37
CA ILE A 794 -6.91 22.32 19.70
C ILE A 794 -6.14 21.01 19.46
N LYS A 795 -5.90 20.69 18.18
CA LYS A 795 -5.06 19.56 17.78
C LYS A 795 -3.61 19.82 18.19
N PHE A 796 -2.99 18.88 18.89
CA PHE A 796 -1.64 19.03 19.42
C PHE A 796 -0.69 18.02 18.79
N ILE A 797 0.37 18.49 18.15
CA ILE A 797 1.37 17.66 17.47
C ILE A 797 2.72 17.92 18.11
N ILE A 798 3.40 16.89 18.57
CA ILE A 798 4.72 16.98 19.19
C ILE A 798 5.74 16.45 18.19
N LEU A 799 6.65 17.30 17.73
CA LEU A 799 7.74 16.90 16.82
C LEU A 799 9.00 16.67 17.64
N VAL A 800 9.55 15.46 17.59
CA VAL A 800 10.72 15.04 18.36
C VAL A 800 11.81 14.45 17.46
N PRO A 801 13.10 14.71 17.72
CA PRO A 801 14.18 14.06 16.99
C PRO A 801 14.29 12.58 17.40
N LYS A 802 14.22 11.66 16.43
CA LYS A 802 14.07 10.21 16.65
C LYS A 802 15.08 9.59 17.62
N ASP A 803 16.35 9.99 17.52
CA ASP A 803 17.44 9.36 18.26
C ASP A 803 17.81 10.09 19.57
N SER A 804 17.12 11.18 19.91
CA SER A 804 17.53 12.03 21.04
C SER A 804 16.41 12.83 21.70
N TYR A 805 15.40 12.14 22.26
CA TYR A 805 14.32 12.74 23.03
C TYR A 805 13.84 11.89 24.22
N ASP A 806 13.21 12.51 25.21
CA ASP A 806 12.53 11.79 26.30
C ASP A 806 11.16 11.25 25.84
N MET A 807 11.16 9.97 25.45
CA MET A 807 9.96 9.26 25.02
C MET A 807 8.84 9.25 26.07
N ARG A 808 9.16 9.19 27.37
CA ARG A 808 8.15 9.14 28.43
C ARG A 808 7.49 10.50 28.61
N ALA A 809 8.27 11.58 28.61
CA ALA A 809 7.76 12.94 28.73
C ALA A 809 6.90 13.34 27.52
N ALA A 810 7.36 13.03 26.29
CA ALA A 810 6.62 13.31 25.06
C ALA A 810 5.28 12.55 25.01
N ARG A 811 5.26 11.25 25.35
CA ARG A 811 4.03 10.46 25.38
C ARG A 811 3.03 10.96 26.42
N LYS A 812 3.49 11.30 27.63
CA LYS A 812 2.62 11.87 28.67
C LYS A 812 1.98 13.18 28.20
N LEU A 813 2.75 14.05 27.55
CA LEU A 813 2.24 15.32 27.03
C LEU A 813 1.19 15.08 25.93
N ALA A 814 1.45 14.15 25.01
CA ALA A 814 0.49 13.75 23.97
C ALA A 814 -0.80 13.13 24.55
N GLU A 815 -0.70 12.24 25.54
CA GLU A 815 -1.86 11.65 26.22
C GLU A 815 -2.75 12.74 26.85
N LYS A 816 -2.14 13.76 27.47
CA LYS A 816 -2.87 14.87 28.10
C LYS A 816 -3.57 15.78 27.10
N SER A 817 -2.99 16.01 25.92
CA SER A 817 -3.60 16.81 24.87
C SER A 817 -4.51 16.03 23.91
N HIS A 818 -4.58 14.69 24.00
CA HIS A 818 -5.06 13.85 22.88
C HIS A 818 -4.31 14.17 21.57
N GLY A 819 -3.01 14.44 21.71
CA GLY A 819 -2.12 14.77 20.61
C GLY A 819 -1.35 13.58 20.07
N VAL A 820 -0.49 13.85 19.10
CA VAL A 820 0.37 12.84 18.46
C VAL A 820 1.83 13.20 18.64
N VAL A 821 2.67 12.20 18.91
CA VAL A 821 4.14 12.34 18.86
C VAL A 821 4.62 11.86 17.50
N LEU A 822 5.36 12.71 16.78
CA LEU A 822 6.03 12.37 15.55
C LEU A 822 7.54 12.38 15.76
N ASP A 823 8.14 11.20 15.64
CA ASP A 823 9.59 11.02 15.63
C ASP A 823 10.14 11.26 14.22
N ILE A 824 11.12 12.17 14.10
CA ILE A 824 11.73 12.53 12.82
C ILE A 824 13.21 12.18 12.88
N GLY A 825 13.64 11.27 12.01
CA GLY A 825 15.05 10.88 11.86
C GLY A 825 15.81 11.78 10.88
N ALA A 826 15.15 12.19 9.80
CA ALA A 826 15.70 13.06 8.77
C ALA A 826 14.66 14.10 8.33
N VAL A 827 15.11 15.27 7.86
CA VAL A 827 14.21 16.37 7.46
C VAL A 827 13.32 15.96 6.28
N GLU A 828 13.84 15.08 5.43
CA GLU A 828 13.16 14.51 4.27
C GLU A 828 11.93 13.67 4.65
N GLU A 829 11.89 13.10 5.86
CA GLU A 829 10.73 12.35 6.37
C GLU A 829 9.58 13.27 6.81
N LEU A 830 9.86 14.54 7.08
CA LEU A 830 8.88 15.48 7.65
C LEU A 830 7.57 15.54 6.85
N PRO A 831 7.57 15.67 5.50
CA PRO A 831 6.34 15.63 4.72
C PRO A 831 5.57 14.35 5.01
N GLU A 832 6.15 13.18 4.75
CA GLU A 832 5.50 11.88 4.91
C GLU A 832 4.91 11.67 6.32
N ARG A 833 5.66 12.04 7.36
CA ARG A 833 5.20 11.95 8.75
C ARG A 833 4.02 12.88 9.05
N LEU A 834 4.02 14.09 8.48
CA LEU A 834 2.89 15.01 8.59
C LEU A 834 1.69 14.55 7.75
N LEU A 835 1.92 13.91 6.59
CA LEU A 835 0.86 13.30 5.76
C LEU A 835 0.21 12.12 6.50
N GLY A 836 0.98 11.33 7.24
CA GLY A 836 0.44 10.22 8.05
C GLY A 836 -0.52 10.64 9.17
N LEU A 837 -0.66 11.95 9.44
CA LEU A 837 -1.64 12.48 10.39
C LEU A 837 -3.04 12.70 9.77
N THR A 838 -3.27 12.35 8.50
CA THR A 838 -4.56 12.54 7.81
C THR A 838 -5.75 11.77 8.41
N ASP A 839 -5.50 10.81 9.29
CA ASP A 839 -6.51 9.97 9.95
C ASP A 839 -6.89 10.43 11.38
N TYR A 840 -6.54 11.68 11.76
CA TYR A 840 -6.89 12.28 13.06
C TYR A 840 -8.03 13.32 13.05
#